data_AF-A0A8T6PGP2-F1
#
_entry.id   AF-A0A8T6PGP2-F1
#
_cell.length_a   1.000
_cell.length_b   1.000
_cell.length_c   1.000
_cell.angle_alpha   90.00
_cell.angle_beta   90.00
_cell.angle_gamma   90.00
#
_symmetry.space_group_name_H-M   'P 1'
#
loop_
_entity.id
_entity.type
_entity.pdbx_description
1 polymer ?
#
loop_
_entity_poly.entity_id
_entity_poly.type
_entity_poly.pdbx_seq_one_letter_code
_entity_poly.pdbx_strand_id
1 'polypeptide(L)'
;MERLWFYITHSWNDLRVGGKRTLFALLCIAAGVAAVVSLQTLGAMIEHSLTTNLQELNRGDIRVFPPGPGPGRKARADVRVDSRYLATTGAANTVFTESGFLAIEQATLQYDPDAEVSYRFFSPNDPIAGTFLETEQGSRTIFPIIIEADYSIYRDTLTVDGQKVGDVIESPTDIVISDNAAEDYGLSVGDRVQLNGADEMFTVRGIVDREVEAFTENFFFVTLFGFYYADSSVREVFNFDSGSDIFAAEIFINLSDPSPGQVSSISQNLERRFPFISVSTTSDIRERNSQLTGAVNDLVLLMGVVSLLIGGVGIVNTMFVIVTRRTTEIAVLKTIGLKARQVTLLFLVESIILGVVGSLIGCVLGLALAALLENFEVWFGTRLDWVFSYEAVLRGFILGVVVTAIFGFLPTLVAGQVRPGNVLRPSTTRLPNLGILQTLVALSVIFTALGVIVWSILGGTLSPDVDSDTLLVALDGSVLRFGGALGIALLLGLAAGIGGAALAPGLDLVRRPPEQLGRAGRSVRYGLLLWGLVVQTVLQGVLFFSIGIVATALLQDKITTEGASLSLAVAVVLGLAISFRTFRHQRNIFVILGAVLLGFLLMLSGGMILGTALGAALGALLPGELWQLAVDLMMGIALVELAFVAVITVVGVLWFLVTLTARVPAFDIPDIKISFRALVTNRNRVSMTLLALVIGVLTLSLVTMFADSLKQYFALNLEDNLGGNVVVLTFSGSGSEWETTLDNLDNVLDETDGVENYSLVTTYQVEFVALERQDGSRLKRTQLIENMQAELPTDEDISSFLDVSFGSIDGRQTDGSLPVKEFLEGGRQLQPEDAGQQRIVIRGARPIRATGIKTGDFLIFNFPDPTTGQRRQLRFEVVGITDEVRGELGSDIGSFIYAPIDSFEGIRPEAIWSVANVEEDQLSEFRGNVRQNVATAVVLETRFLNQIVNRLIDQFTALPFVVAVLNLVTGGAVIANSVALSTLERRREIGVMKSLGVQRERVLGMLLLENSLMGLLAGIIGVGFSLLLLIQLWAFLFNGDLRGSIPVDTALILMALCVAISLLAAVLTAWGASGEKPLNVLRNE
;
A
#
# COMPACT_ATOMS: atom_id res chain seq x y z
N MET A 1 33.52 -35.32 11.37
CA MET A 1 34.41 -34.14 11.43
C MET A 1 35.25 -34.03 10.16
N GLU A 2 36.19 -34.94 9.89
CA GLU A 2 37.13 -34.81 8.74
C GLU A 2 36.48 -34.65 7.35
N ARG A 3 35.39 -35.39 7.06
CA ARG A 3 34.68 -35.27 5.77
C ARG A 3 33.99 -33.92 5.58
N LEU A 4 33.45 -33.35 6.65
CA LEU A 4 32.73 -32.08 6.60
C LEU A 4 33.72 -30.91 6.49
N TRP A 5 34.85 -31.02 7.18
CA TRP A 5 35.99 -30.11 7.01
C TRP A 5 36.55 -30.14 5.58
N PHE A 6 36.66 -31.32 4.97
CA PHE A 6 37.04 -31.45 3.56
C PHE A 6 36.07 -30.70 2.64
N TYR A 7 34.75 -30.86 2.82
CA TYR A 7 33.77 -30.13 2.00
C TYR A 7 33.90 -28.61 2.17
N ILE A 8 34.01 -28.12 3.40
CA ILE A 8 34.13 -26.68 3.68
C ILE A 8 35.40 -26.09 3.07
N THR A 9 36.55 -26.73 3.31
CA THR A 9 37.85 -26.23 2.81
C THR A 9 37.95 -26.26 1.30
N HIS A 10 37.45 -27.32 0.66
CA HIS A 10 37.38 -27.43 -0.80
C HIS A 10 36.47 -26.34 -1.38
N SER A 11 35.23 -26.23 -0.89
CA SER A 11 34.28 -25.22 -1.33
C SER A 11 34.77 -23.79 -1.11
N TRP A 12 35.43 -23.48 0.01
CA TRP A 12 35.98 -22.15 0.28
C TRP A 12 37.07 -21.75 -0.71
N ASN A 13 38.03 -22.64 -0.99
CA ASN A 13 39.06 -22.39 -1.98
C ASN A 13 38.44 -22.20 -3.37
N ASP A 14 37.45 -23.01 -3.69
CA ASP A 14 36.72 -22.95 -4.95
C ASP A 14 36.02 -21.60 -5.17
N LEU A 15 35.37 -21.07 -4.13
CA LEU A 15 34.73 -19.75 -4.16
C LEU A 15 35.76 -18.63 -4.30
N ARG A 16 36.90 -18.75 -3.63
CA ARG A 16 37.99 -17.76 -3.71
C ARG A 16 38.61 -17.71 -5.11
N VAL A 17 38.76 -18.86 -5.77
CA VAL A 17 39.26 -18.94 -7.16
C VAL A 17 38.21 -18.50 -8.18
N GLY A 18 36.92 -18.61 -7.86
CA GLY A 18 35.81 -18.19 -8.71
C GLY A 18 35.81 -16.70 -9.12
N GLY A 19 36.53 -15.85 -8.38
CA GLY A 19 36.79 -14.45 -8.72
C GLY A 19 35.51 -13.62 -8.88
N LYS A 20 35.34 -12.96 -10.04
CA LYS A 20 34.20 -12.07 -10.32
C LYS A 20 32.83 -12.77 -10.23
N ARG A 21 32.75 -14.09 -10.44
CA ARG A 21 31.46 -14.82 -10.42
C ARG A 21 30.94 -14.98 -9.01
N THR A 22 31.82 -15.35 -8.09
CA THR A 22 31.54 -15.40 -6.66
C THR A 22 31.08 -14.04 -6.17
N LEU A 23 31.73 -12.96 -6.61
CA LEU A 23 31.34 -11.59 -6.27
C LEU A 23 29.90 -11.26 -6.72
N PHE A 24 29.51 -11.58 -7.95
CA PHE A 24 28.14 -11.32 -8.40
C PHE A 24 27.09 -12.18 -7.69
N ALA A 25 27.41 -13.44 -7.38
CA ALA A 25 26.53 -14.29 -6.57
C ALA A 25 26.31 -13.69 -5.18
N LEU A 26 27.39 -13.26 -4.53
CA LEU A 26 27.32 -12.59 -3.23
C LEU A 26 26.52 -11.30 -3.31
N LEU A 27 26.65 -10.51 -4.37
CA LEU A 27 25.89 -9.27 -4.54
C LEU A 27 24.38 -9.53 -4.72
N CYS A 28 24.00 -10.59 -5.44
CA CYS A 28 22.59 -10.98 -5.57
C CYS A 28 21.97 -11.40 -4.22
N ILE A 29 22.72 -12.18 -3.42
CA ILE A 29 22.28 -12.60 -2.09
C ILE A 29 22.23 -11.40 -1.15
N ALA A 30 23.29 -10.59 -1.14
CA ALA A 30 23.42 -9.44 -0.27
C ALA A 30 22.34 -8.39 -0.54
N ALA A 31 21.97 -8.13 -1.79
CA ALA A 31 20.91 -7.18 -2.11
C ALA A 31 19.54 -7.63 -1.59
N GLY A 32 19.20 -8.91 -1.76
CA GLY A 32 17.94 -9.46 -1.22
C GLY A 32 17.89 -9.46 0.30
N VAL A 33 18.98 -9.81 0.97
CA VAL A 33 19.06 -9.78 2.44
C VAL A 33 19.08 -8.33 2.96
N ALA A 34 19.77 -7.42 2.28
CA ALA A 34 19.76 -6.00 2.62
C ALA A 34 18.35 -5.41 2.52
N ALA A 35 17.56 -5.81 1.53
CA ALA A 35 16.16 -5.42 1.44
C ALA A 35 15.38 -5.88 2.67
N VAL A 36 15.42 -7.17 3.01
CA VAL A 36 14.71 -7.68 4.21
C VAL A 36 15.15 -6.94 5.49
N VAL A 37 16.46 -6.80 5.70
CA VAL A 37 17.00 -6.21 6.94
C VAL A 37 16.68 -4.72 7.03
N SER A 38 16.91 -3.94 5.97
CA SER A 38 16.64 -2.49 5.97
C SER A 38 15.16 -2.20 6.24
N LEU A 39 14.29 -2.93 5.59
CA LEU A 39 12.85 -2.80 5.66
C LEU A 39 12.29 -3.20 7.03
N GLN A 40 12.73 -4.32 7.60
CA GLN A 40 12.31 -4.70 8.96
C GLN A 40 12.88 -3.77 10.03
N THR A 41 14.10 -3.26 9.83
CA THR A 41 14.68 -2.27 10.73
C THR A 41 13.87 -0.97 10.68
N LEU A 42 13.45 -0.56 9.50
CA LEU A 42 12.57 0.59 9.31
C LEU A 42 11.17 0.37 9.93
N GLY A 43 10.59 -0.82 9.80
CA GLY A 43 9.37 -1.18 10.51
C GLY A 43 9.52 -1.04 12.04
N ALA A 44 10.66 -1.47 12.59
CA ALA A 44 10.98 -1.31 14.01
C ALA A 44 11.22 0.16 14.41
N MET A 45 11.79 0.99 13.53
CA MET A 45 11.93 2.43 13.77
C MET A 45 10.56 3.12 13.83
N ILE A 46 9.65 2.77 12.90
CA ILE A 46 8.27 3.28 12.88
C ILE A 46 7.53 2.82 14.14
N GLU A 47 7.65 1.54 14.51
CA GLU A 47 7.06 1.02 15.74
C GLU A 47 7.57 1.73 16.99
N HIS A 48 8.89 1.94 17.10
CA HIS A 48 9.49 2.66 18.21
C HIS A 48 8.99 4.10 18.29
N SER A 49 8.95 4.82 17.16
CA SER A 49 8.42 6.19 17.09
C SER A 49 6.95 6.25 17.54
N LEU A 50 6.13 5.29 17.13
CA LEU A 50 4.71 5.24 17.49
C LEU A 50 4.42 4.72 18.91
N THR A 51 5.40 4.14 19.61
CA THR A 51 5.18 3.50 20.92
C THR A 51 5.96 4.12 22.08
N THR A 52 6.95 4.97 21.80
CA THR A 52 7.79 5.59 22.85
C THR A 52 7.09 6.76 23.55
N ASN A 53 6.43 7.65 22.80
CA ASN A 53 5.84 8.88 23.33
C ASN A 53 4.31 8.83 23.43
N LEU A 54 3.76 7.68 23.84
CA LEU A 54 2.31 7.47 23.91
C LEU A 54 1.61 8.40 24.92
N GLN A 55 2.29 8.75 26.00
CA GLN A 55 1.75 9.66 27.02
C GLN A 55 1.68 11.10 26.50
N GLU A 56 2.71 11.57 25.79
CA GLU A 56 2.68 12.88 25.11
C GLU A 56 1.59 12.92 24.03
N LEU A 57 1.50 11.85 23.23
CA LEU A 57 0.49 11.67 22.19
C LEU A 57 -0.94 11.73 22.76
N ASN A 58 -1.17 11.04 23.88
CA ASN A 58 -2.45 11.01 24.57
C ASN A 58 -2.65 12.18 25.53
N ARG A 59 -1.64 13.07 25.69
CA ARG A 59 -1.60 14.17 26.65
C ARG A 59 -1.81 13.75 28.11
N GLY A 60 -1.43 12.54 28.45
CA GLY A 60 -1.66 11.89 29.75
C GLY A 60 -1.83 10.39 29.61
N ASP A 61 -1.97 9.66 30.71
CA ASP A 61 -2.22 8.22 30.70
C ASP A 61 -3.64 7.87 30.26
N ILE A 62 -4.59 8.73 30.64
CA ILE A 62 -6.00 8.60 30.34
C ILE A 62 -6.50 9.94 29.79
N ARG A 63 -7.16 9.91 28.65
CA ARG A 63 -7.87 11.06 28.08
C ARG A 63 -9.36 10.76 28.04
N VAL A 64 -10.17 11.69 28.52
CA VAL A 64 -11.62 11.55 28.66
C VAL A 64 -12.33 12.55 27.75
N PHE A 65 -13.28 12.04 26.97
CA PHE A 65 -14.06 12.79 26.00
C PHE A 65 -15.55 12.79 26.34
N PRO A 66 -16.27 13.88 26.04
CA PRO A 66 -17.73 13.91 26.11
C PRO A 66 -18.34 13.05 24.99
N PRO A 67 -19.65 12.72 25.04
CA PRO A 67 -20.31 11.95 23.99
C PRO A 67 -20.39 12.77 22.69
N GLY A 68 -19.84 12.25 21.59
CA GLY A 68 -19.84 12.92 20.29
C GLY A 68 -19.14 12.13 19.18
N PRO A 69 -19.30 12.55 17.91
CA PRO A 69 -18.69 11.87 16.77
C PRO A 69 -17.16 12.06 16.76
N GLY A 70 -16.44 11.02 16.36
CA GLY A 70 -14.98 11.01 16.18
C GLY A 70 -14.48 9.63 15.76
N PRO A 71 -13.26 9.50 15.22
CA PRO A 71 -12.77 8.25 14.66
C PRO A 71 -12.71 7.14 15.73
N GLY A 72 -13.51 6.08 15.52
CA GLY A 72 -13.67 4.97 16.46
C GLY A 72 -14.72 5.17 17.56
N ARG A 73 -15.41 6.32 17.60
CA ARG A 73 -16.45 6.64 18.57
C ARG A 73 -17.81 6.16 18.06
N LYS A 74 -18.49 5.28 18.80
CA LYS A 74 -19.89 4.96 18.52
C LYS A 74 -20.76 6.06 19.13
N ALA A 75 -21.43 6.85 18.29
CA ALA A 75 -22.47 7.76 18.76
C ALA A 75 -23.54 6.95 19.48
N ARG A 76 -23.58 7.04 20.81
CA ARG A 76 -24.57 6.33 21.61
C ARG A 76 -25.82 7.20 21.64
N ALA A 77 -26.69 7.04 20.64
CA ALA A 77 -27.91 7.84 20.40
C ALA A 77 -28.87 7.91 21.61
N ASP A 78 -28.73 7.03 22.59
CA ASP A 78 -29.62 6.92 23.76
C ASP A 78 -29.17 7.72 25.00
N VAL A 79 -28.03 8.43 24.94
CA VAL A 79 -27.50 9.14 26.11
C VAL A 79 -28.18 10.50 26.24
N ARG A 80 -29.17 10.62 27.13
CA ARG A 80 -29.66 11.93 27.59
C ARG A 80 -28.48 12.70 28.19
N VAL A 81 -28.13 13.84 27.58
CA VAL A 81 -27.19 14.82 28.11
C VAL A 81 -27.69 15.26 29.50
N ASP A 82 -27.05 14.78 30.57
CA ASP A 82 -27.31 15.29 31.91
C ASP A 82 -26.66 16.68 31.97
N SER A 83 -27.49 17.72 31.92
CA SER A 83 -27.08 19.13 31.86
C SER A 83 -26.24 19.57 33.06
N ARG A 84 -26.07 18.71 34.08
CA ARG A 84 -25.17 18.94 35.21
C ARG A 84 -23.71 18.59 34.92
N TYR A 85 -23.42 17.67 34.00
CA TYR A 85 -22.05 17.24 33.72
C TYR A 85 -21.60 17.63 32.30
N LEU A 86 -22.57 17.81 31.41
CA LEU A 86 -22.33 18.11 30.02
C LEU A 86 -23.18 19.30 29.61
N ALA A 87 -22.64 20.11 28.70
CA ALA A 87 -23.39 21.14 28.03
C ALA A 87 -23.20 21.01 26.51
N THR A 88 -24.17 21.50 25.75
CA THR A 88 -24.12 21.51 24.30
C THR A 88 -23.96 22.95 23.85
N THR A 89 -22.95 23.19 23.02
CA THR A 89 -22.64 24.50 22.45
C THR A 89 -23.44 24.75 21.17
N GLY A 90 -23.49 26.00 20.69
CA GLY A 90 -24.28 26.41 19.52
C GLY A 90 -23.99 25.62 18.23
N ALA A 91 -22.77 25.08 18.09
CA ALA A 91 -22.33 24.22 16.99
C ALA A 91 -22.58 22.71 17.22
N ALA A 92 -23.47 22.35 18.16
CA ALA A 92 -23.76 20.97 18.56
C ALA A 92 -22.58 20.18 19.18
N ASN A 93 -21.46 20.83 19.52
CA ASN A 93 -20.37 20.20 20.27
C ASN A 93 -20.76 20.03 21.73
N THR A 94 -20.67 18.80 22.24
CA THR A 94 -20.85 18.47 23.65
C THR A 94 -19.52 18.66 24.39
N VAL A 95 -19.58 19.26 25.56
CA VAL A 95 -18.42 19.68 26.36
C VAL A 95 -18.70 19.45 27.83
N PHE A 96 -17.66 19.27 28.64
CA PHE A 96 -17.80 19.09 30.08
C PHE A 96 -18.08 20.43 30.77
N THR A 97 -19.06 20.44 31.66
CA THR A 97 -19.28 21.54 32.60
C THR A 97 -18.24 21.52 33.72
N GLU A 98 -18.12 22.60 34.50
CA GLU A 98 -17.22 22.64 35.66
C GLU A 98 -17.50 21.48 36.64
N SER A 99 -18.78 21.26 36.94
CA SER A 99 -19.23 20.13 37.76
C SER A 99 -18.99 18.77 37.11
N GLY A 100 -18.98 18.71 35.78
CA GLY A 100 -18.51 17.56 34.98
C GLY A 100 -17.05 17.24 35.25
N PHE A 101 -16.19 18.24 35.07
CA PHE A 101 -14.76 18.14 35.31
C PHE A 101 -14.45 17.75 36.76
N LEU A 102 -14.95 18.51 37.74
CA LEU A 102 -14.72 18.25 39.17
C LEU A 102 -15.20 16.86 39.60
N ALA A 103 -16.29 16.34 39.02
CA ALA A 103 -16.77 15.00 39.32
C ALA A 103 -15.82 13.91 38.80
N ILE A 104 -15.25 14.10 37.60
CA ILE A 104 -14.27 13.18 37.01
C ILE A 104 -12.93 13.27 37.74
N GLU A 105 -12.49 14.48 38.09
CA GLU A 105 -11.29 14.74 38.90
C GLU A 105 -11.40 14.05 40.27
N GLN A 106 -12.47 14.31 41.03
CA GLN A 106 -12.68 13.67 42.34
C GLN A 106 -12.76 12.15 42.25
N ALA A 107 -13.41 11.62 41.20
CA ALA A 107 -13.46 10.19 40.96
C ALA A 107 -12.06 9.62 40.68
N THR A 108 -11.22 10.35 39.94
CA THR A 108 -9.84 9.95 39.63
C THR A 108 -8.98 9.98 40.89
N LEU A 109 -9.01 11.07 41.65
CA LEU A 109 -8.26 11.25 42.90
C LEU A 109 -8.67 10.27 44.01
N GLN A 110 -9.88 9.70 43.94
CA GLN A 110 -10.30 8.62 44.83
C GLN A 110 -9.50 7.33 44.59
N TYR A 111 -9.10 7.06 43.35
CA TYR A 111 -8.34 5.87 42.98
C TYR A 111 -6.82 6.12 42.98
N ASP A 112 -6.39 7.31 42.59
CA ASP A 112 -4.99 7.74 42.57
C ASP A 112 -4.87 9.18 43.15
N PRO A 113 -4.59 9.31 44.47
CA PRO A 113 -4.60 10.60 45.16
C PRO A 113 -3.54 11.61 44.69
N ASP A 114 -2.47 11.13 44.04
CA ASP A 114 -1.35 11.96 43.59
C ASP A 114 -1.41 12.22 42.06
N ALA A 115 -2.47 11.76 41.39
CA ALA A 115 -2.65 11.96 39.95
C ALA A 115 -2.86 13.44 39.60
N GLU A 116 -2.26 13.89 38.49
CA GLU A 116 -2.50 15.21 37.93
C GLU A 116 -3.67 15.12 36.93
N VAL A 117 -4.70 15.95 37.13
CA VAL A 117 -5.85 16.04 36.24
C VAL A 117 -5.87 17.44 35.66
N SER A 118 -5.91 17.53 34.34
CA SER A 118 -5.93 18.78 33.60
C SER A 118 -6.99 18.73 32.50
N TYR A 119 -7.20 19.84 31.81
CA TYR A 119 -8.16 19.94 30.74
C TYR A 119 -7.77 20.97 29.71
N ARG A 120 -8.30 20.83 28.50
CA ARG A 120 -8.23 21.86 27.47
C ARG A 120 -9.49 22.71 27.51
N PHE A 121 -9.32 24.01 27.75
CA PHE A 121 -10.46 24.93 27.82
C PHE A 121 -11.13 25.12 26.46
N PHE A 122 -12.45 25.24 26.46
CA PHE A 122 -13.27 25.48 25.27
C PHE A 122 -14.45 26.39 25.61
N SER A 123 -14.72 27.41 24.78
CA SER A 123 -15.84 28.34 24.96
C SER A 123 -16.86 28.24 23.81
N PRO A 124 -18.18 28.13 24.07
CA PRO A 124 -19.25 28.09 23.04
C PRO A 124 -19.39 29.35 22.20
N ASN A 125 -19.06 30.52 22.77
CA ASN A 125 -19.13 31.82 22.12
C ASN A 125 -17.78 32.22 21.53
N ASP A 126 -16.92 31.24 21.27
CA ASP A 126 -15.48 31.38 21.06
C ASP A 126 -15.11 32.64 20.27
N PRO A 127 -14.71 33.74 20.94
CA PRO A 127 -13.98 34.82 20.29
C PRO A 127 -12.60 34.31 19.81
N ILE A 128 -12.25 33.08 20.22
CA ILE A 128 -10.98 32.41 20.06
C ILE A 128 -11.01 31.40 18.90
N ALA A 129 -12.18 31.15 18.29
CA ALA A 129 -12.30 30.59 16.94
C ALA A 129 -11.82 31.65 15.94
N GLY A 130 -10.50 31.82 15.93
CA GLY A 130 -9.82 32.96 15.34
C GLY A 130 -9.43 34.02 16.37
N THR A 131 -8.63 33.69 17.40
CA THR A 131 -7.84 34.78 18.01
C THR A 131 -7.04 35.42 16.90
N PHE A 132 -7.20 36.72 16.75
CA PHE A 132 -6.31 37.44 15.88
C PHE A 132 -5.17 38.02 16.68
N LEU A 133 -3.97 37.77 16.18
CA LEU A 133 -2.77 38.43 16.62
C LEU A 133 -2.66 39.72 15.80
N GLU A 134 -2.92 40.87 16.43
CA GLU A 134 -2.71 42.16 15.78
C GLU A 134 -1.23 42.56 15.85
N THR A 135 -0.67 42.83 14.69
CA THR A 135 0.70 43.34 14.51
C THR A 135 0.67 44.69 13.80
N GLU A 136 1.80 45.40 13.75
CA GLU A 136 1.94 46.60 12.89
C GLU A 136 1.64 46.31 11.41
N GLN A 137 1.66 45.03 10.99
CA GLN A 137 1.36 44.57 9.64
C GLN A 137 -0.09 44.08 9.46
N GLY A 138 -0.95 44.17 10.47
CA GLY A 138 -2.35 43.74 10.42
C GLY A 138 -2.68 42.54 11.32
N SER A 139 -3.95 42.15 11.27
CA SER A 139 -4.59 41.10 12.07
C SER A 139 -4.36 39.71 11.44
N ARG A 140 -3.96 38.69 12.22
CA ARG A 140 -3.68 37.33 11.71
C ARG A 140 -4.28 36.26 12.61
N THR A 141 -4.98 35.28 12.04
CA THR A 141 -5.59 34.15 12.77
C THR A 141 -4.55 33.25 13.42
N ILE A 142 -4.64 32.99 14.73
CA ILE A 142 -3.78 32.02 15.42
C ILE A 142 -4.66 31.14 16.31
N PHE A 143 -4.37 29.84 16.35
CA PHE A 143 -5.21 28.90 17.09
C PHE A 143 -4.88 28.96 18.60
N PRO A 144 -5.86 29.18 19.47
CA PRO A 144 -5.63 29.13 20.92
C PRO A 144 -5.49 27.70 21.43
N ILE A 145 -4.53 27.47 22.33
CA ILE A 145 -4.52 26.26 23.15
C ILE A 145 -4.33 26.69 24.60
N ILE A 146 -5.46 26.90 25.28
CA ILE A 146 -5.46 27.27 26.70
C ILE A 146 -5.28 26.00 27.52
N ILE A 147 -4.20 26.00 28.31
CA ILE A 147 -3.68 24.85 29.06
C ILE A 147 -3.52 25.21 30.54
N GLU A 148 -3.32 24.23 31.40
CA GLU A 148 -2.75 24.47 32.72
C GLU A 148 -1.23 24.35 32.62
N ALA A 149 -0.52 25.47 32.76
CA ALA A 149 0.92 25.54 32.50
C ALA A 149 1.76 24.70 33.48
N ASP A 150 1.19 24.35 34.64
CA ASP A 150 1.82 23.52 35.68
C ASP A 150 1.64 22.02 35.47
N TYR A 151 0.67 21.60 34.63
CA TYR A 151 0.44 20.20 34.26
C TYR A 151 1.69 19.61 33.61
N SER A 152 2.18 18.47 34.11
CA SER A 152 3.52 17.96 33.78
C SER A 152 3.82 17.85 32.28
N ILE A 153 2.85 17.41 31.46
CA ILE A 153 3.04 17.28 30.02
C ILE A 153 3.32 18.63 29.34
N TYR A 154 2.55 19.67 29.70
CA TYR A 154 2.76 21.00 29.15
C TYR A 154 3.94 21.70 29.79
N ARG A 155 4.07 21.61 31.11
CA ARG A 155 5.20 22.18 31.86
C ARG A 155 6.54 21.74 31.31
N ASP A 156 6.70 20.44 31.04
CA ASP A 156 7.97 19.84 30.61
C ASP A 156 8.19 19.88 29.08
N THR A 157 7.21 20.38 28.30
CA THR A 157 7.38 20.64 26.87
C THR A 157 8.49 21.67 26.66
N LEU A 158 9.40 21.40 25.71
CA LEU A 158 10.53 22.28 25.42
C LEU A 158 10.22 23.25 24.28
N THR A 159 10.58 24.51 24.50
CA THR A 159 10.71 25.52 23.44
C THR A 159 11.91 25.20 22.54
N VAL A 160 11.96 25.80 21.36
CA VAL A 160 13.06 25.70 20.38
C VAL A 160 14.40 26.11 21.01
N ASP A 161 14.38 27.05 21.95
CA ASP A 161 15.56 27.51 22.72
C ASP A 161 15.90 26.61 23.93
N GLY A 162 15.17 25.52 24.14
CA GLY A 162 15.40 24.52 25.17
C GLY A 162 14.88 24.88 26.57
N GLN A 163 14.08 25.93 26.71
CA GLN A 163 13.38 26.29 27.96
C GLN A 163 12.04 25.54 28.06
N LYS A 164 11.61 25.23 29.28
CA LYS A 164 10.32 24.58 29.55
C LYS A 164 9.16 25.56 29.41
N VAL A 165 8.06 25.15 28.77
CA VAL A 165 6.87 25.99 28.57
C VAL A 165 6.30 26.48 29.90
N GLY A 166 6.23 25.62 30.92
CA GLY A 166 5.73 26.02 32.24
C GLY A 166 6.63 26.97 33.02
N ASP A 167 7.93 27.07 32.67
CA ASP A 167 8.86 28.01 33.29
C ASP A 167 8.80 29.40 32.63
N VAL A 168 8.30 29.49 31.39
CA VAL A 168 8.26 30.75 30.63
C VAL A 168 6.91 31.44 30.65
N ILE A 169 5.82 30.72 30.97
CA ILE A 169 4.49 31.29 31.18
C ILE A 169 4.34 31.62 32.69
N GLU A 170 4.70 32.84 33.09
CA GLU A 170 4.64 33.28 34.49
C GLU A 170 3.41 34.15 34.81
N SER A 171 2.85 34.77 33.77
CA SER A 171 1.74 35.73 33.86
C SER A 171 0.57 35.33 32.96
N PRO A 172 -0.68 35.71 33.28
CA PRO A 172 -1.83 35.49 32.40
C PRO A 172 -1.66 36.10 30.99
N THR A 173 -0.78 37.10 30.83
CA THR A 173 -0.48 37.73 29.54
C THR A 173 0.76 37.17 28.84
N ASP A 174 1.40 36.13 29.38
CA ASP A 174 2.52 35.46 28.73
C ASP A 174 2.00 34.35 27.81
N ILE A 175 2.52 34.28 26.58
CA ILE A 175 2.18 33.24 25.60
C ILE A 175 3.42 32.57 25.03
N VAL A 176 3.26 31.31 24.64
CA VAL A 176 4.24 30.56 23.86
C VAL A 176 3.63 30.23 22.51
N ILE A 177 4.28 30.61 21.42
CA ILE A 177 3.72 30.44 20.06
C ILE A 177 4.39 29.27 19.34
N SER A 178 3.76 28.73 18.31
CA SER A 178 4.38 27.71 17.45
C SER A 178 5.36 28.31 16.45
N ASP A 179 6.26 27.48 15.92
CA ASP A 179 7.28 27.88 14.94
C ASP A 179 6.68 28.42 13.64
N ASN A 180 5.63 27.80 13.09
CA ASN A 180 4.89 28.36 11.95
C ASN A 180 4.28 29.71 12.26
N ALA A 181 3.67 29.89 13.44
CA ALA A 181 3.15 31.20 13.83
C ALA A 181 4.29 32.24 13.90
N ALA A 182 5.42 31.89 14.51
CA ALA A 182 6.57 32.78 14.60
C ALA A 182 7.13 33.17 13.22
N GLU A 183 7.31 32.19 12.33
CA GLU A 183 7.82 32.39 10.97
C GLU A 183 6.84 33.21 10.11
N ASP A 184 5.57 32.82 10.09
CA ASP A 184 4.55 33.45 9.25
C ASP A 184 4.27 34.88 9.73
N TYR A 185 4.20 35.10 11.05
CA TYR A 185 3.92 36.40 11.66
C TYR A 185 5.17 37.28 11.85
N GLY A 186 6.36 36.72 11.63
CA GLY A 186 7.63 37.42 11.83
C GLY A 186 7.87 37.79 13.29
N LEU A 187 7.38 36.97 14.21
CA LEU A 187 7.45 37.19 15.66
C LEU A 187 8.67 36.50 16.26
N SER A 188 9.27 37.15 17.24
CA SER A 188 10.39 36.65 18.03
C SER A 188 10.04 36.65 19.52
N VAL A 189 10.79 35.86 20.29
CA VAL A 189 10.69 35.88 21.76
C VAL A 189 10.98 37.30 22.28
N GLY A 190 10.07 37.83 23.08
CA GLY A 190 10.08 39.18 23.63
C GLY A 190 9.14 40.16 22.93
N ASP A 191 8.60 39.80 21.77
CA ASP A 191 7.63 40.64 21.07
C ASP A 191 6.31 40.72 21.85
N ARG A 192 5.63 41.86 21.73
CA ARG A 192 4.33 42.09 22.34
C ARG A 192 3.25 42.15 21.27
N VAL A 193 2.18 41.41 21.49
CA VAL A 193 1.12 41.19 20.52
C VAL A 193 -0.24 41.44 21.17
N GLN A 194 -1.19 42.01 20.43
CA GLN A 194 -2.55 42.17 20.92
C GLN A 194 -3.37 40.96 20.46
N LEU A 195 -4.11 40.35 21.39
CA LEU A 195 -5.05 39.27 21.07
C LEU A 195 -6.47 39.85 21.07
N ASN A 196 -7.26 39.53 20.03
CA ASN A 196 -8.63 40.01 19.93
C ASN A 196 -9.50 39.50 21.10
N GLY A 197 -10.24 40.41 21.75
CA GLY A 197 -11.09 40.12 22.91
C GLY A 197 -10.43 40.35 24.27
N ALA A 198 -9.14 40.67 24.30
CA ALA A 198 -8.43 41.10 25.50
C ALA A 198 -8.10 42.60 25.43
N ASP A 199 -8.19 43.30 26.56
CA ASP A 199 -7.78 44.71 26.66
C ASP A 199 -6.26 44.88 26.89
N GLU A 200 -5.57 43.79 27.24
CA GLU A 200 -4.14 43.78 27.56
C GLU A 200 -3.30 43.19 26.42
N MET A 201 -2.06 43.67 26.30
CA MET A 201 -1.07 43.15 25.34
C MET A 201 -0.39 41.90 25.92
N PHE A 202 -0.23 40.88 25.10
CA PHE A 202 0.45 39.63 25.45
C PHE A 202 1.93 39.67 25.06
N THR A 203 2.78 38.97 25.80
CA THR A 203 4.22 38.88 25.51
C THR A 203 4.58 37.47 25.06
N VAL A 204 5.27 37.34 23.92
CA VAL A 204 5.79 36.06 23.43
C VAL A 204 7.00 35.66 24.27
N ARG A 205 6.89 34.60 25.06
CA ARG A 205 7.95 34.13 25.97
C ARG A 205 8.73 32.92 25.47
N GLY A 206 8.19 32.21 24.48
CA GLY A 206 8.86 31.08 23.87
C GLY A 206 8.25 30.72 22.51
N ILE A 207 8.99 29.92 21.75
CA ILE A 207 8.53 29.32 20.51
C ILE A 207 8.63 27.80 20.65
N VAL A 208 7.60 27.04 20.29
CA VAL A 208 7.57 25.56 20.30
C VAL A 208 7.47 25.01 18.88
N ASP A 209 7.95 23.79 18.67
CA ASP A 209 7.78 23.10 17.40
C ASP A 209 6.30 22.79 17.14
N ARG A 210 5.79 23.07 15.93
CA ARG A 210 4.40 22.73 15.56
C ARG A 210 4.10 21.24 15.72
N GLU A 211 5.11 20.38 15.62
CA GLU A 211 4.96 18.93 15.78
C GLU A 211 4.49 18.54 17.18
N VAL A 212 4.72 19.41 18.19
CA VAL A 212 4.26 19.15 19.55
C VAL A 212 2.77 18.86 19.56
N GLU A 213 1.95 19.56 18.76
CA GLU A 213 0.49 19.37 18.66
C GLU A 213 0.03 18.60 17.40
N ALA A 214 0.94 17.85 16.76
CA ALA A 214 0.71 17.13 15.49
C ALA A 214 -0.43 16.10 15.50
N PHE A 215 -0.85 15.63 16.68
CA PHE A 215 -1.80 14.53 16.83
C PHE A 215 -3.10 14.94 17.53
N THR A 216 -3.42 16.23 17.50
CA THR A 216 -4.70 16.76 18.00
C THR A 216 -5.81 16.67 16.97
N GLU A 217 -7.07 16.72 17.43
CA GLU A 217 -8.24 16.79 16.54
C GLU A 217 -8.19 17.99 15.59
N ASN A 218 -7.45 19.05 15.96
CA ASN A 218 -7.30 20.28 15.19
C ASN A 218 -5.97 20.36 14.41
N PHE A 219 -5.28 19.24 14.18
CA PHE A 219 -3.98 19.19 13.50
C PHE A 219 -3.93 20.05 12.22
N PHE A 220 -4.98 19.98 11.41
CA PHE A 220 -5.10 20.76 10.18
C PHE A 220 -4.97 22.27 10.44
N PHE A 221 -5.71 22.79 11.42
CA PHE A 221 -5.73 24.21 11.78
C PHE A 221 -4.43 24.67 12.46
N VAL A 222 -3.90 23.86 13.38
CA VAL A 222 -2.65 24.11 14.12
C VAL A 222 -1.44 24.15 13.15
N THR A 223 -1.44 23.29 12.13
CA THR A 223 -0.38 23.27 11.11
C THR A 223 -0.49 24.45 10.14
N LEU A 224 -1.72 24.90 9.85
CA LEU A 224 -2.01 25.98 8.90
C LEU A 224 -1.84 27.38 9.47
N PHE A 225 -2.35 27.64 10.67
CA PHE A 225 -2.46 28.98 11.26
C PHE A 225 -1.51 29.20 12.43
N GLY A 226 -0.77 28.16 12.79
CA GLY A 226 -0.04 28.09 14.04
C GLY A 226 -0.96 28.14 15.25
N PHE A 227 -0.35 28.09 16.43
CA PHE A 227 -1.07 28.14 17.68
C PHE A 227 -0.29 28.91 18.74
N TYR A 228 -0.97 29.26 19.83
CA TYR A 228 -0.32 29.74 21.04
C TYR A 228 -0.82 28.98 22.26
N TYR A 229 0.09 28.68 23.19
CA TYR A 229 -0.21 28.29 24.55
C TYR A 229 -0.40 29.53 25.42
N ALA A 230 -1.47 29.51 26.20
CA ALA A 230 -1.71 30.45 27.30
C ALA A 230 -2.16 29.65 28.53
N ASP A 231 -1.83 30.14 29.71
CA ASP A 231 -2.29 29.52 30.95
C ASP A 231 -3.80 29.72 31.17
N SER A 232 -4.44 28.79 31.88
CA SER A 232 -5.86 28.83 32.22
C SER A 232 -6.28 30.10 32.96
N SER A 233 -5.36 30.77 33.66
CA SER A 233 -5.56 32.09 34.29
C SER A 233 -5.83 33.23 33.30
N VAL A 234 -5.57 33.04 32.00
CA VAL A 234 -5.91 34.00 30.94
C VAL A 234 -7.41 34.32 30.90
N ARG A 235 -8.25 33.49 31.55
CA ARG A 235 -9.67 33.75 31.70
C ARG A 235 -10.01 35.06 32.40
N GLU A 236 -9.16 35.48 33.33
CA GLU A 236 -9.35 36.77 34.02
C GLU A 236 -9.13 37.95 33.06
N VAL A 237 -8.28 37.77 32.03
CA VAL A 237 -7.92 38.80 31.05
C VAL A 237 -8.99 38.96 29.96
N PHE A 238 -9.53 37.84 29.47
CA PHE A 238 -10.59 37.85 28.44
C PHE A 238 -12.01 38.07 29.00
N ASN A 239 -12.15 38.24 30.32
CA ASN A 239 -13.42 38.51 31.01
C ASN A 239 -14.55 37.56 30.57
N PHE A 240 -14.26 36.26 30.48
CA PHE A 240 -15.27 35.26 30.14
C PHE A 240 -16.42 35.38 31.13
N ASP A 241 -17.64 35.56 30.62
CA ASP A 241 -18.83 35.83 31.43
C ASP A 241 -18.93 34.76 32.53
N SER A 242 -18.86 35.19 33.79
CA SER A 242 -18.59 34.32 34.96
C SER A 242 -19.73 33.33 35.28
N GLY A 243 -20.71 33.18 34.37
CA GLY A 243 -21.86 32.29 34.46
C GLY A 243 -22.00 31.30 33.29
N SER A 244 -21.07 31.22 32.34
CA SER A 244 -21.08 30.12 31.36
C SER A 244 -20.39 28.88 31.94
N ASP A 245 -21.19 27.95 32.48
CA ASP A 245 -20.80 26.68 33.13
C ASP A 245 -20.15 25.64 32.16
N ILE A 246 -19.28 26.04 31.24
CA ILE A 246 -18.76 25.16 30.18
C ILE A 246 -17.24 25.31 30.07
N PHE A 247 -16.50 24.23 30.39
CA PHE A 247 -15.12 24.30 30.87
C PHE A 247 -14.11 23.48 30.06
N ALA A 248 -14.45 22.27 29.61
CA ALA A 248 -13.45 21.37 29.01
C ALA A 248 -13.98 20.61 27.78
N ALA A 249 -13.26 20.72 26.66
CA ALA A 249 -13.50 19.86 25.49
C ALA A 249 -12.95 18.45 25.72
N GLU A 250 -11.82 18.36 26.42
CA GLU A 250 -11.13 17.12 26.75
C GLU A 250 -10.58 17.24 28.17
N ILE A 251 -10.56 16.12 28.91
CA ILE A 251 -9.92 16.02 30.23
C ILE A 251 -8.74 15.07 30.11
N PHE A 252 -7.60 15.50 30.64
CA PHE A 252 -6.33 14.77 30.64
C PHE A 252 -6.00 14.31 32.05
N ILE A 253 -5.58 13.06 32.20
CA ILE A 253 -5.22 12.49 33.49
C ILE A 253 -3.84 11.86 33.35
N ASN A 254 -2.90 12.33 34.16
CA ASN A 254 -1.55 11.79 34.30
C ASN A 254 -1.47 11.10 35.67
N LEU A 255 -1.23 9.79 35.66
CA LEU A 255 -1.28 8.96 36.87
C LEU A 255 0.08 8.93 37.58
N SER A 256 0.05 8.76 38.88
CA SER A 256 1.26 8.62 39.71
C SER A 256 1.98 7.31 39.44
N ASP A 257 1.22 6.26 39.15
CA ASP A 257 1.69 4.95 38.69
C ASP A 257 0.98 4.59 37.37
N PRO A 258 1.63 4.86 36.20
CA PRO A 258 1.06 4.58 34.89
C PRO A 258 1.18 3.10 34.49
N SER A 259 1.01 2.16 35.44
CA SER A 259 1.00 0.74 35.13
C SER A 259 -0.23 0.38 34.27
N PRO A 260 -0.09 -0.44 33.21
CA PRO A 260 -1.22 -0.76 32.32
C PRO A 260 -2.45 -1.34 33.04
N GLY A 261 -2.24 -2.08 34.12
CA GLY A 261 -3.32 -2.61 34.95
C GLY A 261 -4.08 -1.54 35.73
N GLN A 262 -3.38 -0.53 36.25
CA GLN A 262 -3.98 0.60 36.96
C GLN A 262 -4.74 1.51 36.00
N VAL A 263 -4.12 1.89 34.88
CA VAL A 263 -4.73 2.67 33.80
C VAL A 263 -6.06 2.06 33.35
N SER A 264 -6.06 0.76 33.06
CA SER A 264 -7.26 0.01 32.64
C SER A 264 -8.34 -0.07 33.73
N SER A 265 -7.93 -0.15 35.00
CA SER A 265 -8.88 -0.23 36.12
C SER A 265 -9.58 1.11 36.37
N ILE A 266 -8.83 2.22 36.30
CA ILE A 266 -9.35 3.58 36.48
C ILE A 266 -10.25 3.93 35.29
N SER A 267 -9.82 3.67 34.05
CA SER A 267 -10.63 3.94 32.86
C SER A 267 -11.98 3.19 32.90
N GLN A 268 -11.97 1.88 33.19
CA GLN A 268 -13.21 1.10 33.30
C GLN A 268 -14.12 1.58 34.44
N ASN A 269 -13.57 2.04 35.56
CA ASN A 269 -14.37 2.59 36.66
C ASN A 269 -14.99 3.93 36.28
N LEU A 270 -14.24 4.81 35.59
CA LEU A 270 -14.75 6.07 35.06
C LEU A 270 -15.89 5.82 34.07
N GLU A 271 -15.72 4.91 33.11
CA GLU A 271 -16.78 4.55 32.15
C GLU A 271 -18.02 3.93 32.81
N ARG A 272 -17.84 3.10 33.85
CA ARG A 272 -18.97 2.54 34.62
C ARG A 272 -19.71 3.62 35.42
N ARG A 273 -18.98 4.59 35.96
CA ARG A 273 -19.54 5.68 36.78
C ARG A 273 -20.22 6.75 35.94
N PHE A 274 -19.64 7.03 34.77
CA PHE A 274 -20.10 8.04 33.82
C PHE A 274 -20.32 7.38 32.45
N PRO A 275 -21.44 6.67 32.22
CA PRO A 275 -21.67 5.86 31.00
C PRO A 275 -21.81 6.67 29.70
N PHE A 276 -21.69 7.99 29.78
CA PHE A 276 -21.76 8.95 28.68
C PHE A 276 -20.37 9.40 28.21
N ILE A 277 -19.29 9.13 28.94
CA ILE A 277 -17.93 9.50 28.53
C ILE A 277 -17.37 8.43 27.59
N SER A 278 -16.38 8.83 26.79
CA SER A 278 -15.49 7.91 26.08
C SER A 278 -14.08 8.11 26.58
N VAL A 279 -13.32 7.04 26.76
CA VAL A 279 -11.95 7.11 27.28
C VAL A 279 -10.95 6.62 26.23
N SER A 280 -9.79 7.27 26.16
CA SER A 280 -8.62 6.81 25.39
C SER A 280 -7.44 6.67 26.35
N THR A 281 -6.87 5.47 26.42
CA THR A 281 -5.71 5.19 27.28
C THR A 281 -4.44 5.00 26.47
N THR A 282 -3.27 5.17 27.12
CA THR A 282 -1.98 4.84 26.50
C THR A 282 -1.86 3.37 26.11
N SER A 283 -2.55 2.45 26.80
CA SER A 283 -2.69 1.06 26.40
C SER A 283 -3.47 0.88 25.11
N ASP A 284 -4.59 1.59 24.94
CA ASP A 284 -5.42 1.48 23.72
C ASP A 284 -4.65 1.99 22.49
N ILE A 285 -3.92 3.10 22.66
CA ILE A 285 -3.11 3.66 21.58
C ILE A 285 -1.94 2.74 21.27
N ARG A 286 -1.28 2.17 22.29
CA ARG A 286 -0.22 1.16 22.08
C ARG A 286 -0.74 -0.04 21.31
N GLU A 287 -1.90 -0.56 21.67
CA GLU A 287 -2.50 -1.72 21.00
C GLU A 287 -2.85 -1.38 19.54
N ARG A 288 -3.52 -0.25 19.29
CA ARG A 288 -3.81 0.21 17.92
C ARG A 288 -2.55 0.43 17.10
N ASN A 289 -1.55 1.12 17.66
CA ASN A 289 -0.29 1.36 16.98
C ASN A 289 0.46 0.05 16.72
N SER A 290 0.46 -0.90 17.66
CA SER A 290 1.05 -2.22 17.49
C SER A 290 0.35 -3.06 16.41
N GLN A 291 -0.99 -2.97 16.32
CA GLN A 291 -1.74 -3.62 15.25
C GLN A 291 -1.42 -3.00 13.87
N LEU A 292 -1.35 -1.67 13.79
CA LEU A 292 -0.99 -0.94 12.58
C LEU A 292 0.46 -1.24 12.15
N THR A 293 1.41 -1.21 13.09
CA THR A 293 2.82 -1.50 12.82
C THR A 293 3.04 -2.97 12.49
N GLY A 294 2.29 -3.89 13.11
CA GLY A 294 2.28 -5.30 12.77
C GLY A 294 1.90 -5.54 11.31
N ALA A 295 0.78 -4.95 10.87
CA ALA A 295 0.35 -5.04 9.47
C ALA A 295 1.38 -4.44 8.50
N VAL A 296 2.00 -3.30 8.85
CA VAL A 296 3.09 -2.70 8.07
C VAL A 296 4.30 -3.63 8.02
N ASN A 297 4.75 -4.18 9.14
CA ASN A 297 5.89 -5.09 9.22
C ASN A 297 5.67 -6.36 8.39
N ASP A 298 4.45 -6.89 8.37
CA ASP A 298 4.09 -8.07 7.57
C ASP A 298 4.09 -7.78 6.07
N LEU A 299 3.53 -6.64 5.67
CA LEU A 299 3.59 -6.17 4.28
C LEU A 299 5.05 -6.01 3.84
N VAL A 300 5.83 -5.33 4.66
CA VAL A 300 7.24 -5.01 4.43
C VAL A 300 8.11 -6.27 4.36
N LEU A 301 7.86 -7.25 5.23
CA LEU A 301 8.45 -8.58 5.17
C LEU A 301 8.10 -9.29 3.86
N LEU A 302 6.83 -9.31 3.47
CA LEU A 302 6.39 -9.98 2.24
C LEU A 302 7.13 -9.40 1.03
N MET A 303 7.27 -8.08 0.98
CA MET A 303 8.05 -7.38 -0.04
C MET A 303 9.54 -7.77 -0.01
N GLY A 304 10.13 -7.86 1.18
CA GLY A 304 11.51 -8.32 1.37
C GLY A 304 11.71 -9.78 0.92
N VAL A 305 10.79 -10.68 1.23
CA VAL A 305 10.84 -12.08 0.78
C VAL A 305 10.73 -12.16 -0.73
N VAL A 306 9.81 -11.41 -1.36
CA VAL A 306 9.70 -11.33 -2.82
C VAL A 306 11.02 -10.84 -3.44
N SER A 307 11.66 -9.83 -2.83
CA SER A 307 12.99 -9.35 -3.26
C SER A 307 14.05 -10.45 -3.20
N LEU A 308 14.07 -11.21 -2.10
CA LEU A 308 15.00 -12.31 -1.90
C LEU A 308 14.76 -13.46 -2.91
N LEU A 309 13.50 -13.74 -3.27
CA LEU A 309 13.14 -14.73 -4.31
C LEU A 309 13.68 -14.32 -5.69
N ILE A 310 13.63 -13.03 -6.04
CA ILE A 310 14.22 -12.51 -7.28
C ILE A 310 15.75 -12.71 -7.26
N GLY A 311 16.40 -12.44 -6.12
CA GLY A 311 17.81 -12.77 -5.89
C GLY A 311 18.11 -14.26 -6.08
N GLY A 312 17.20 -15.14 -5.64
CA GLY A 312 17.24 -16.60 -5.83
C GLY A 312 17.39 -17.03 -7.29
N VAL A 313 16.75 -16.33 -8.24
CA VAL A 313 16.93 -16.59 -9.69
C VAL A 313 18.38 -16.36 -10.12
N GLY A 314 19.02 -15.32 -9.58
CA GLY A 314 20.44 -15.03 -9.78
C GLY A 314 21.35 -16.16 -9.25
N ILE A 315 21.00 -16.73 -8.10
CA ILE A 315 21.72 -17.86 -7.49
C ILE A 315 21.61 -19.10 -8.38
N VAL A 316 20.40 -19.46 -8.83
CA VAL A 316 20.17 -20.59 -9.74
C VAL A 316 21.03 -20.44 -10.99
N ASN A 317 20.98 -19.27 -11.64
CA ASN A 317 21.75 -18.99 -12.85
C ASN A 317 23.25 -19.14 -12.60
N THR A 318 23.75 -18.59 -11.50
CA THR A 318 25.18 -18.68 -11.15
C THR A 318 25.62 -20.11 -10.87
N MET A 319 24.81 -20.87 -10.13
CA MET A 319 25.16 -22.24 -9.79
C MET A 319 25.08 -23.19 -10.99
N PHE A 320 24.11 -23.02 -11.89
CA PHE A 320 24.10 -23.75 -13.16
C PHE A 320 25.40 -23.52 -13.95
N VAL A 321 25.86 -22.27 -14.01
CA VAL A 321 27.11 -21.90 -14.65
C VAL A 321 28.31 -22.57 -13.98
N ILE A 322 28.41 -22.49 -12.64
CA ILE A 322 29.53 -23.05 -11.88
C ILE A 322 29.62 -24.56 -12.14
N VAL A 323 28.49 -25.26 -12.06
CA VAL A 323 28.40 -26.71 -12.34
C VAL A 323 28.80 -27.03 -13.77
N THR A 324 28.35 -26.23 -14.75
CA THR A 324 28.66 -26.43 -16.17
C THR A 324 30.15 -26.37 -16.46
N ARG A 325 30.82 -25.37 -15.89
CA ARG A 325 32.26 -25.15 -16.11
C ARG A 325 33.12 -26.17 -15.39
N ARG A 326 32.65 -26.69 -14.25
CA ARG A 326 33.35 -27.72 -13.47
C ARG A 326 32.98 -29.15 -13.87
N THR A 327 32.34 -29.38 -15.02
CA THR A 327 31.96 -30.74 -15.45
C THR A 327 33.16 -31.70 -15.56
N THR A 328 34.33 -31.23 -16.01
CA THR A 328 35.57 -32.03 -16.05
C THR A 328 36.09 -32.36 -14.66
N GLU A 329 36.08 -31.39 -13.75
CA GLU A 329 36.46 -31.59 -12.35
C GLU A 329 35.52 -32.60 -11.67
N ILE A 330 34.21 -32.44 -11.84
CA ILE A 330 33.19 -33.38 -11.35
C ILE A 330 33.43 -34.78 -11.91
N ALA A 331 33.73 -34.90 -13.21
CA ALA A 331 34.05 -36.17 -13.83
C ALA A 331 35.28 -36.82 -13.18
N VAL A 332 36.35 -36.05 -12.95
CA VAL A 332 37.58 -36.52 -12.30
C VAL A 332 37.31 -36.97 -10.87
N LEU A 333 36.59 -36.17 -10.07
CA LEU A 333 36.21 -36.52 -8.70
C LEU A 333 35.41 -37.84 -8.66
N LYS A 334 34.47 -38.02 -9.59
CA LYS A 334 33.68 -39.26 -9.70
C LYS A 334 34.50 -40.44 -10.20
N THR A 335 35.55 -40.24 -11.01
CA THR A 335 36.49 -41.32 -11.37
C THR A 335 37.41 -41.72 -10.22
N ILE A 336 37.75 -40.79 -9.33
CA ILE A 336 38.57 -41.06 -8.13
C ILE A 336 37.75 -41.77 -7.03
N GLY A 337 36.42 -41.80 -7.16
CA GLY A 337 35.54 -42.62 -6.32
C GLY A 337 34.44 -41.87 -5.58
N LEU A 338 34.28 -40.54 -5.77
CA LEU A 338 33.18 -39.80 -5.16
C LEU A 338 31.82 -40.24 -5.75
N LYS A 339 30.86 -40.54 -4.88
CA LYS A 339 29.48 -40.87 -5.26
C LYS A 339 28.74 -39.60 -5.70
N ALA A 340 27.72 -39.76 -6.54
CA ALA A 340 26.87 -38.64 -6.99
C ALA A 340 26.31 -37.78 -5.84
N ARG A 341 25.86 -38.43 -4.75
CA ARG A 341 25.38 -37.72 -3.54
C ARG A 341 26.46 -36.91 -2.84
N GLN A 342 27.72 -37.38 -2.85
CA GLN A 342 28.84 -36.65 -2.25
C GLN A 342 29.23 -35.43 -3.10
N VAL A 343 29.14 -35.53 -4.43
CA VAL A 343 29.30 -34.39 -5.33
C VAL A 343 28.19 -33.36 -5.12
N THR A 344 26.93 -33.80 -5.06
CA THR A 344 25.81 -32.91 -4.75
C THR A 344 25.98 -32.21 -3.40
N LEU A 345 26.42 -32.93 -2.36
CA LEU A 345 26.71 -32.35 -1.04
C LEU A 345 27.85 -31.32 -1.10
N LEU A 346 28.90 -31.56 -1.89
CA LEU A 346 30.00 -30.62 -2.06
C LEU A 346 29.51 -29.27 -2.62
N PHE A 347 28.71 -29.29 -3.69
CA PHE A 347 28.13 -28.05 -4.25
C PHE A 347 27.05 -27.42 -3.35
N LEU A 348 26.35 -28.24 -2.56
CA LEU A 348 25.37 -27.73 -1.59
C LEU A 348 26.08 -26.96 -0.47
N VAL A 349 27.20 -27.48 0.05
CA VAL A 349 28.05 -26.77 1.01
C VAL A 349 28.62 -25.49 0.40
N GLU A 350 29.04 -25.52 -0.87
CA GLU A 350 29.47 -24.31 -1.60
C GLU A 350 28.36 -23.25 -1.66
N SER A 351 27.11 -23.66 -1.91
CA SER A 351 25.95 -22.77 -1.93
C SER A 351 25.64 -22.21 -0.53
N ILE A 352 25.74 -23.04 0.52
CA ILE A 352 25.52 -22.59 1.91
C ILE A 352 26.58 -21.56 2.33
N ILE A 353 27.85 -21.78 2.00
CA ILE A 353 28.92 -20.81 2.30
C ILE A 353 28.67 -19.48 1.59
N LEU A 354 28.26 -19.52 0.32
CA LEU A 354 27.82 -18.31 -0.40
C LEU A 354 26.64 -17.63 0.29
N GLY A 355 25.66 -18.40 0.78
CA GLY A 355 24.53 -17.89 1.55
C GLY A 355 24.99 -17.18 2.82
N VAL A 356 25.87 -17.81 3.61
CA VAL A 356 26.38 -17.21 4.85
C VAL A 356 27.14 -15.92 4.60
N VAL A 357 28.09 -15.92 3.66
CA VAL A 357 28.89 -14.72 3.36
C VAL A 357 28.02 -13.63 2.72
N GLY A 358 27.12 -14.00 1.81
CA GLY A 358 26.20 -13.08 1.15
C GLY A 358 25.22 -12.45 2.14
N SER A 359 24.65 -13.25 3.05
CA SER A 359 23.77 -12.76 4.11
C SER A 359 24.50 -11.83 5.08
N LEU A 360 25.74 -12.12 5.48
CA LEU A 360 26.52 -11.21 6.33
C LEU A 360 26.71 -9.84 5.67
N ILE A 361 27.12 -9.83 4.39
CA ILE A 361 27.26 -8.59 3.62
C ILE A 361 25.92 -7.89 3.50
N GLY A 362 24.84 -8.64 3.24
CA GLY A 362 23.49 -8.11 3.14
C GLY A 362 22.98 -7.48 4.43
N CYS A 363 23.24 -8.09 5.60
CA CYS A 363 22.87 -7.51 6.89
C CYS A 363 23.59 -6.17 7.12
N VAL A 364 24.89 -6.09 6.82
CA VAL A 364 25.66 -4.84 6.96
C VAL A 364 25.12 -3.77 6.01
N LEU A 365 24.87 -4.12 4.75
CA LEU A 365 24.28 -3.20 3.77
C LEU A 365 22.86 -2.77 4.16
N GLY A 366 22.05 -3.69 4.70
CA GLY A 366 20.68 -3.41 5.14
C GLY A 366 20.64 -2.43 6.31
N LEU A 367 21.52 -2.61 7.31
CA LEU A 367 21.66 -1.67 8.42
C LEU A 367 22.18 -0.30 7.94
N ALA A 368 23.15 -0.28 7.03
CA ALA A 368 23.65 0.96 6.44
C ALA A 368 22.56 1.69 5.65
N LEU A 369 21.72 0.97 4.90
CA LEU A 369 20.57 1.54 4.20
C LEU A 369 19.53 2.08 5.19
N ALA A 370 19.22 1.36 6.27
CA ALA A 370 18.28 1.83 7.28
C ALA A 370 18.78 3.13 7.96
N ALA A 371 20.08 3.21 8.26
CA ALA A 371 20.70 4.43 8.79
C ALA A 371 20.72 5.60 7.79
N LEU A 372 20.80 5.32 6.48
CA LEU A 372 20.66 6.39 5.48
C LEU A 372 19.24 6.96 5.48
N LEU A 373 18.22 6.15 5.76
CA LEU A 373 16.82 6.57 5.79
C LEU A 373 16.48 7.47 6.99
N GLU A 374 17.26 7.44 8.07
CA GLU A 374 17.15 8.35 9.22
C GLU A 374 17.18 9.83 8.79
N ASN A 375 17.99 10.17 7.79
CA ASN A 375 18.15 11.55 7.32
C ASN A 375 17.09 11.98 6.30
N PHE A 376 16.10 11.13 5.98
CA PHE A 376 15.04 11.41 5.02
C PHE A 376 13.72 11.81 5.71
N GLU A 377 13.78 12.87 6.54
CA GLU A 377 12.59 13.51 7.16
C GLU A 377 11.50 13.83 6.11
N VAL A 378 11.92 14.21 4.89
CA VAL A 378 11.05 14.55 3.76
C VAL A 378 10.05 13.45 3.40
N TRP A 379 10.42 12.17 3.58
CA TRP A 379 9.59 11.03 3.16
C TRP A 379 8.72 10.47 4.28
N PHE A 380 9.00 10.75 5.55
CA PHE A 380 8.21 10.20 6.68
C PHE A 380 7.48 11.29 7.48
N GLY A 381 7.81 12.56 7.27
CA GLY A 381 7.17 13.70 7.94
C GLY A 381 7.48 13.85 9.42
N THR A 382 8.30 12.96 9.98
CA THR A 382 8.83 13.01 11.34
C THR A 382 10.26 12.46 11.35
N ARG A 383 11.05 12.79 12.38
CA ARG A 383 12.33 12.13 12.62
C ARG A 383 12.10 10.70 13.08
N LEU A 384 12.63 9.73 12.33
CA LEU A 384 12.67 8.34 12.74
C LEU A 384 13.97 8.09 13.51
N ASP A 385 13.86 7.90 14.82
CA ASP A 385 15.01 7.53 15.64
C ASP A 385 15.61 6.21 15.16
N TRP A 386 16.93 6.18 15.04
CA TRP A 386 17.60 4.97 14.62
C TRP A 386 17.50 3.88 15.68
N VAL A 387 16.90 2.74 15.31
CA VAL A 387 16.75 1.56 16.18
C VAL A 387 17.50 0.37 15.59
N PHE A 388 18.37 -0.24 16.39
CA PHE A 388 19.03 -1.48 16.02
C PHE A 388 18.12 -2.69 16.28
N SER A 389 17.48 -3.21 15.23
CA SER A 389 16.66 -4.43 15.33
C SER A 389 17.50 -5.71 15.18
N TYR A 390 17.82 -6.36 16.31
CA TYR A 390 18.53 -7.64 16.30
C TYR A 390 17.69 -8.75 15.62
N GLU A 391 16.36 -8.66 15.73
CA GLU A 391 15.44 -9.60 15.09
C GLU A 391 15.48 -9.48 13.58
N ALA A 392 15.48 -8.26 13.04
CA ALA A 392 15.58 -8.02 11.60
C ALA A 392 16.86 -8.63 11.02
N VAL A 393 18.00 -8.39 11.69
CA VAL A 393 19.30 -8.93 11.28
C VAL A 393 19.31 -10.46 11.31
N LEU A 394 18.83 -11.06 12.39
CA LEU A 394 18.82 -12.52 12.55
C LEU A 394 17.88 -13.20 11.55
N ARG A 395 16.65 -12.70 11.41
CA ARG A 395 15.65 -13.23 10.46
C ARG A 395 16.16 -13.07 9.03
N GLY A 396 16.63 -11.90 8.63
CA GLY A 396 17.22 -11.65 7.32
C GLY A 396 18.43 -12.55 7.03
N PHE A 397 19.31 -12.75 8.01
CA PHE A 397 20.46 -13.64 7.87
C PHE A 397 20.04 -15.10 7.61
N ILE A 398 19.17 -15.64 8.46
CA ILE A 398 18.66 -17.02 8.36
C ILE A 398 17.94 -17.20 7.03
N LEU A 399 17.04 -16.28 6.68
CA LEU A 399 16.31 -16.30 5.42
C LEU A 399 17.26 -16.33 4.21
N GLY A 400 18.26 -15.45 4.19
CA GLY A 400 19.22 -15.42 3.08
C GLY A 400 20.00 -16.73 2.92
N VAL A 401 20.41 -17.36 4.02
CA VAL A 401 21.12 -18.65 3.99
C VAL A 401 20.20 -19.76 3.49
N VAL A 402 18.99 -19.84 4.04
CA VAL A 402 18.02 -20.89 3.72
C VAL A 402 17.57 -20.76 2.26
N VAL A 403 17.20 -19.56 1.82
CA VAL A 403 16.79 -19.30 0.43
C VAL A 403 17.94 -19.60 -0.52
N THR A 404 19.18 -19.21 -0.20
CA THR A 404 20.34 -19.56 -1.03
C THR A 404 20.54 -21.08 -1.14
N ALA A 405 20.40 -21.81 -0.04
CA ALA A 405 20.52 -23.27 -0.04
C ALA A 405 19.42 -23.93 -0.89
N ILE A 406 18.18 -23.47 -0.75
CA ILE A 406 17.00 -23.93 -1.50
C ILE A 406 17.20 -23.73 -3.01
N PHE A 407 17.54 -22.51 -3.44
CA PHE A 407 17.72 -22.20 -4.86
C PHE A 407 19.01 -22.81 -5.42
N GLY A 408 20.07 -22.93 -4.61
CA GLY A 408 21.30 -23.62 -4.99
C GLY A 408 21.13 -25.14 -5.16
N PHE A 409 20.14 -25.74 -4.48
CA PHE A 409 19.92 -27.18 -4.51
C PHE A 409 19.62 -27.74 -5.91
N LEU A 410 18.77 -27.08 -6.69
CA LEU A 410 18.35 -27.57 -8.00
C LEU A 410 19.55 -27.77 -8.97
N PRO A 411 20.46 -26.79 -9.15
CA PRO A 411 21.70 -26.98 -9.90
C PRO A 411 22.62 -28.09 -9.34
N THR A 412 22.69 -28.26 -8.01
CA THR A 412 23.57 -29.28 -7.40
C THR A 412 23.16 -30.72 -7.75
N LEU A 413 21.87 -30.94 -8.01
CA LEU A 413 21.37 -32.23 -8.49
C LEU A 413 21.90 -32.56 -9.89
N VAL A 414 22.05 -31.55 -10.75
CA VAL A 414 22.62 -31.71 -12.10
C VAL A 414 24.08 -32.12 -12.02
N ALA A 415 24.85 -31.53 -11.10
CA ALA A 415 26.25 -31.87 -10.87
C ALA A 415 26.42 -33.37 -10.55
N GLY A 416 25.54 -33.92 -9.71
CA GLY A 416 25.52 -35.34 -9.37
C GLY A 416 25.27 -36.27 -10.57
N GLN A 417 24.59 -35.79 -11.61
CA GLN A 417 24.24 -36.58 -12.81
C GLN A 417 25.31 -36.61 -13.89
N VAL A 418 26.37 -35.79 -13.77
CA VAL A 418 27.48 -35.77 -14.73
C VAL A 418 28.11 -37.16 -14.82
N ARG A 419 28.13 -37.74 -16.03
CA ARG A 419 28.70 -39.06 -16.29
C ARG A 419 30.16 -38.90 -16.76
N PRO A 420 31.16 -39.44 -16.05
CA PRO A 420 32.57 -39.23 -16.41
C PRO A 420 32.90 -39.65 -17.85
N GLY A 421 32.31 -40.76 -18.31
CA GLY A 421 32.53 -41.25 -19.68
C GLY A 421 32.04 -40.33 -20.80
N ASN A 422 31.10 -39.41 -20.53
CA ASN A 422 30.63 -38.44 -21.52
C ASN A 422 31.51 -37.17 -21.55
N VAL A 423 32.15 -36.85 -20.43
CA VAL A 423 32.97 -35.63 -20.30
C VAL A 423 34.40 -35.87 -20.79
N LEU A 424 34.95 -37.05 -20.52
CA LEU A 424 36.32 -37.42 -20.90
C LEU A 424 36.45 -37.87 -22.38
N ARG A 425 35.37 -37.85 -23.16
CA ARG A 425 35.38 -38.17 -24.59
C ARG A 425 35.27 -36.88 -25.43
N PRO A 426 36.10 -36.67 -26.47
CA PRO A 426 36.19 -35.40 -27.21
C PRO A 426 34.96 -34.97 -28.04
N SER A 427 33.81 -35.65 -27.94
CA SER A 427 32.63 -35.34 -28.75
C SER A 427 31.52 -34.71 -27.88
N THR A 428 31.43 -33.38 -27.94
CA THR A 428 30.33 -32.53 -27.43
C THR A 428 29.83 -32.89 -26.02
N THR A 429 30.46 -32.32 -25.01
CA THR A 429 29.97 -32.29 -23.63
C THR A 429 28.59 -31.60 -23.58
N ARG A 430 27.52 -32.39 -23.58
CA ARG A 430 26.17 -31.90 -23.21
C ARG A 430 25.94 -32.23 -21.74
N LEU A 431 25.47 -31.24 -20.98
CA LEU A 431 24.97 -31.49 -19.62
C LEU A 431 23.83 -32.51 -19.67
N PRO A 432 23.73 -33.40 -18.68
CA PRO A 432 22.55 -34.24 -18.52
C PRO A 432 21.35 -33.35 -18.23
N ASN A 433 20.27 -33.50 -19.01
CA ASN A 433 18.99 -32.89 -18.65
C ASN A 433 18.43 -33.65 -17.44
N LEU A 434 18.07 -32.92 -16.38
CA LEU A 434 17.24 -33.48 -15.30
C LEU A 434 15.97 -34.10 -15.92
N GLY A 435 15.55 -35.26 -15.42
CA GLY A 435 14.25 -35.81 -15.78
C GLY A 435 13.16 -34.87 -15.28
N ILE A 436 12.10 -34.65 -16.09
CA ILE A 436 10.99 -33.74 -15.76
C ILE A 436 10.44 -34.03 -14.35
N LEU A 437 10.31 -35.31 -13.98
CA LEU A 437 9.87 -35.73 -12.65
C LEU A 437 10.79 -35.25 -11.53
N GLN A 438 12.12 -35.31 -11.73
CA GLN A 438 13.09 -34.87 -10.72
C GLN A 438 13.09 -33.34 -10.59
N THR A 439 12.92 -32.62 -11.70
CA THR A 439 12.77 -31.16 -11.67
C THR A 439 11.49 -30.77 -10.94
N LEU A 440 10.36 -31.42 -11.23
CA LEU A 440 9.08 -31.14 -10.56
C LEU A 440 9.14 -31.47 -9.06
N VAL A 441 9.76 -32.59 -8.67
CA VAL A 441 9.94 -32.94 -7.26
C VAL A 441 10.86 -31.94 -6.55
N ALA A 442 11.99 -31.57 -7.17
CA ALA A 442 12.90 -30.59 -6.59
C ALA A 442 12.23 -29.22 -6.43
N LEU A 443 11.45 -28.79 -7.42
CA LEU A 443 10.66 -27.55 -7.34
C LEU A 443 9.58 -27.64 -6.25
N SER A 444 8.83 -28.73 -6.16
CA SER A 444 7.83 -28.93 -5.11
C SER A 444 8.45 -28.89 -3.71
N VAL A 445 9.60 -29.53 -3.48
CA VAL A 445 10.31 -29.47 -2.19
C VAL A 445 10.77 -28.05 -1.87
N ILE A 446 11.30 -27.33 -2.87
CA ILE A 446 11.69 -25.92 -2.75
C ILE A 446 10.47 -25.07 -2.36
N PHE A 447 9.30 -25.31 -2.98
CA PHE A 447 8.08 -24.55 -2.72
C PHE A 447 7.46 -24.86 -1.37
N THR A 448 7.45 -26.12 -0.94
CA THR A 448 7.01 -26.46 0.41
C THR A 448 7.93 -25.83 1.45
N ALA A 449 9.25 -25.85 1.24
CA ALA A 449 10.19 -25.21 2.15
C ALA A 449 9.97 -23.69 2.22
N LEU A 450 9.79 -23.02 1.07
CA LEU A 450 9.49 -21.58 1.03
C LEU A 450 8.11 -21.26 1.63
N GLY A 451 7.10 -22.07 1.34
CA GLY A 451 5.75 -21.93 1.92
C GLY A 451 5.75 -22.06 3.43
N VAL A 452 6.50 -23.03 3.98
CA VAL A 452 6.68 -23.17 5.43
C VAL A 452 7.41 -21.98 6.03
N ILE A 453 8.41 -21.42 5.34
CA ILE A 453 9.13 -20.24 5.80
C ILE A 453 8.20 -19.02 5.83
N VAL A 454 7.52 -18.73 4.72
CA VAL A 454 6.55 -17.64 4.60
C VAL A 454 5.46 -17.81 5.66
N TRP A 455 4.93 -19.03 5.81
CA TRP A 455 3.96 -19.38 6.84
C TRP A 455 4.49 -19.18 8.26
N SER A 456 5.72 -19.62 8.57
CA SER A 456 6.30 -19.47 9.91
C SER A 456 6.48 -18.01 10.32
N ILE A 457 6.51 -17.10 9.36
CA ILE A 457 6.70 -15.68 9.62
C ILE A 457 5.36 -14.92 9.57
N LEU A 458 4.44 -15.26 8.65
CA LEU A 458 3.11 -14.64 8.51
C LEU A 458 1.99 -15.33 9.31
N GLY A 459 2.24 -16.54 9.83
CA GLY A 459 1.22 -17.38 10.45
C GLY A 459 0.69 -16.81 11.76
N GLY A 460 1.51 -16.04 12.50
CA GLY A 460 1.07 -15.32 13.69
C GLY A 460 0.00 -14.26 13.41
N THR A 461 -0.03 -13.71 12.19
CA THR A 461 -0.99 -12.67 11.77
C THR A 461 -2.32 -13.26 11.30
N LEU A 462 -2.29 -14.45 10.69
CA LEU A 462 -3.48 -15.13 10.16
C LEU A 462 -4.21 -15.95 11.24
N SER A 463 -3.51 -16.42 12.27
CA SER A 463 -4.08 -17.19 13.38
C SER A 463 -3.47 -16.80 14.74
N PRO A 464 -3.93 -15.69 15.37
CA PRO A 464 -3.36 -15.16 16.62
C PRO A 464 -3.53 -16.06 17.86
N ASP A 465 -4.42 -17.06 17.83
CA ASP A 465 -4.79 -17.88 19.00
C ASP A 465 -3.92 -19.14 19.23
N VAL A 466 -2.91 -19.42 18.40
CA VAL A 466 -2.16 -20.70 18.47
C VAL A 466 -0.80 -20.58 19.15
N ASP A 467 -0.67 -21.23 20.31
CA ASP A 467 0.52 -21.19 21.18
C ASP A 467 1.76 -21.88 20.59
N SER A 468 2.95 -21.38 20.97
CA SER A 468 4.28 -21.76 20.45
C SER A 468 4.71 -23.21 20.71
N ASP A 469 4.15 -23.87 21.72
CA ASP A 469 4.42 -25.28 22.02
C ASP A 469 3.59 -26.24 21.14
N THR A 470 2.41 -25.82 20.68
CA THR A 470 1.55 -26.56 19.74
C THR A 470 2.18 -26.66 18.34
N LEU A 471 3.00 -25.66 17.99
CA LEU A 471 3.77 -25.57 16.75
C LEU A 471 4.78 -26.71 16.57
N LEU A 472 5.40 -27.18 17.65
CA LEU A 472 6.41 -28.25 17.58
C LEU A 472 5.78 -29.63 17.32
N VAL A 473 4.56 -29.86 17.83
CA VAL A 473 3.78 -31.09 17.62
C VAL A 473 3.14 -31.12 16.22
N ALA A 474 2.70 -29.98 15.70
CA ALA A 474 2.16 -29.85 14.34
C ALA A 474 3.23 -30.10 13.25
N LEU A 475 4.48 -29.68 13.49
CA LEU A 475 5.61 -29.93 12.59
C LEU A 475 5.95 -31.42 12.47
N ASP A 476 5.89 -32.18 13.56
CA ASP A 476 6.22 -33.61 13.57
C ASP A 476 5.12 -34.46 12.88
N GLY A 477 3.85 -34.05 13.00
CA GLY A 477 2.71 -34.72 12.36
C GLY A 477 2.57 -34.44 10.86
N SER A 478 2.85 -33.21 10.42
CA SER A 478 2.58 -32.75 9.05
C SER A 478 3.65 -33.22 8.06
N VAL A 479 4.92 -33.17 8.45
CA VAL A 479 6.05 -33.59 7.62
C VAL A 479 6.03 -35.11 7.37
N LEU A 480 5.64 -35.91 8.38
CA LEU A 480 5.58 -37.37 8.27
C LEU A 480 4.40 -37.85 7.41
N ARG A 481 3.24 -37.16 7.47
CA ARG A 481 2.02 -37.52 6.74
C ARG A 481 2.06 -37.10 5.26
N PHE A 482 2.67 -35.95 4.94
CA PHE A 482 2.86 -35.51 3.55
C PHE A 482 3.89 -36.39 2.80
N GLY A 483 4.94 -36.84 3.50
CA GLY A 483 5.88 -37.84 2.99
C GLY A 483 5.22 -39.19 2.66
N GLY A 484 4.21 -39.59 3.45
CA GLY A 484 3.41 -40.79 3.22
C GLY A 484 2.50 -40.71 1.98
N ALA A 485 1.81 -39.59 1.79
CA ALA A 485 0.95 -39.36 0.63
C ALA A 485 1.73 -39.31 -0.70
N LEU A 486 2.92 -38.68 -0.69
CA LEU A 486 3.83 -38.65 -1.84
C LEU A 486 4.38 -40.05 -2.16
N GLY A 487 4.61 -40.88 -1.14
CA GLY A 487 5.03 -42.28 -1.28
C GLY A 487 3.97 -43.17 -1.94
N ILE A 488 2.68 -42.95 -1.62
CA ILE A 488 1.55 -43.69 -2.23
C ILE A 488 1.36 -43.28 -3.69
N ALA A 489 1.47 -42.00 -4.03
CA ALA A 489 1.44 -41.51 -5.41
C ALA A 489 2.57 -42.11 -6.27
N LEU A 490 3.75 -42.32 -5.68
CA LEU A 490 4.92 -42.93 -6.33
C LEU A 490 4.76 -44.44 -6.57
N LEU A 491 4.13 -45.16 -5.64
CA LEU A 491 3.84 -46.59 -5.77
C LEU A 491 2.75 -46.86 -6.83
N LEU A 492 1.75 -45.99 -6.94
CA LEU A 492 0.70 -46.08 -7.97
C LEU A 492 1.22 -45.71 -9.37
N GLY A 493 2.18 -44.79 -9.46
CA GLY A 493 2.90 -44.50 -10.71
C GLY A 493 3.74 -45.67 -11.23
N LEU A 494 4.25 -46.54 -10.35
CA LEU A 494 4.96 -47.78 -10.71
C LEU A 494 4.00 -48.87 -11.23
N ALA A 495 2.79 -48.98 -10.67
CA ALA A 495 1.77 -49.93 -11.13
C ALA A 495 1.26 -49.64 -12.55
N ALA A 496 1.18 -48.36 -12.94
CA ALA A 496 0.78 -47.92 -14.28
C ALA A 496 1.78 -48.32 -15.40
N GLY A 497 3.03 -48.63 -15.04
CA GLY A 497 4.05 -49.08 -15.98
C GLY A 497 3.79 -50.48 -16.59
N ILE A 498 2.97 -51.31 -15.92
CA ILE A 498 2.78 -52.73 -16.27
C ILE A 498 1.62 -52.93 -17.27
N GLY A 499 0.57 -52.08 -17.24
CA GLY A 499 -0.60 -52.21 -18.13
C GLY A 499 -0.39 -51.76 -19.58
N GLY A 500 0.71 -51.05 -19.88
CA GLY A 500 0.96 -50.41 -21.18
C GLY A 500 1.41 -51.33 -22.32
N ALA A 501 1.53 -52.65 -22.09
CA ALA A 501 2.03 -53.63 -23.05
C ALA A 501 0.98 -54.09 -24.10
N ALA A 502 -0.31 -53.78 -23.91
CA ALA A 502 -1.40 -54.36 -24.73
C ALA A 502 -1.75 -53.62 -26.04
N LEU A 503 -1.22 -52.41 -26.32
CA LEU A 503 -1.65 -51.56 -27.45
C LEU A 503 -0.56 -51.25 -28.50
N ALA A 504 0.46 -52.10 -28.60
CA ALA A 504 1.60 -51.92 -29.51
C ALA A 504 1.31 -51.84 -31.03
N PRO A 505 0.27 -52.48 -31.63
CA PRO A 505 0.19 -52.59 -33.09
C PRO A 505 -0.15 -51.32 -33.89
N GLY A 506 -0.80 -50.31 -33.30
CA GLY A 506 -1.27 -49.11 -34.03
C GLY A 506 -0.26 -47.95 -34.14
N LEU A 507 0.84 -48.00 -33.38
CA LEU A 507 1.76 -46.87 -33.17
C LEU A 507 2.86 -46.72 -34.24
N ASP A 508 3.03 -47.71 -35.12
CA ASP A 508 4.12 -47.69 -36.11
C ASP A 508 3.89 -46.72 -37.29
N LEU A 509 2.64 -46.32 -37.56
CA LEU A 509 2.32 -45.29 -38.56
C LEU A 509 2.65 -43.86 -38.08
N VAL A 510 2.59 -43.60 -36.76
CA VAL A 510 2.89 -42.28 -36.16
C VAL A 510 4.40 -42.02 -36.08
N ARG A 511 5.21 -43.09 -36.04
CA ARG A 511 6.67 -43.04 -35.89
C ARG A 511 7.43 -42.66 -37.16
N ARG A 512 6.80 -42.72 -38.35
CA ARG A 512 7.47 -42.36 -39.61
C ARG A 512 7.56 -40.82 -39.80
N PRO A 513 8.69 -40.27 -40.25
CA PRO A 513 8.84 -38.84 -40.52
C PRO A 513 7.86 -38.37 -41.61
N PRO A 514 7.27 -37.16 -41.49
CA PRO A 514 6.16 -36.70 -42.33
C PRO A 514 6.51 -36.59 -43.83
N GLU A 515 7.79 -36.49 -44.15
CA GLU A 515 8.34 -36.43 -45.51
C GLU A 515 8.27 -37.77 -46.24
N GLN A 516 8.17 -38.90 -45.52
CA GLN A 516 8.10 -40.25 -46.09
C GLN A 516 6.66 -40.78 -46.27
N LEU A 517 5.64 -39.98 -45.95
CA LEU A 517 4.22 -40.37 -46.04
C LEU A 517 3.56 -39.67 -47.25
N GLY A 518 2.93 -40.47 -48.14
CA GLY A 518 2.10 -39.96 -49.23
C GLY A 518 0.94 -39.08 -48.74
N ARG A 519 0.26 -38.35 -49.63
CA ARG A 519 -0.85 -37.43 -49.24
C ARG A 519 -1.93 -38.13 -48.40
N ALA A 520 -2.30 -39.36 -48.77
CA ALA A 520 -3.25 -40.19 -48.00
C ALA A 520 -2.68 -40.65 -46.63
N GLY A 521 -1.38 -40.93 -46.53
CA GLY A 521 -0.73 -41.30 -45.26
C GLY A 521 -0.61 -40.12 -44.29
N ARG A 522 -0.47 -38.89 -44.81
CA ARG A 522 -0.50 -37.67 -44.01
C ARG A 522 -1.91 -37.34 -43.54
N SER A 523 -2.94 -37.44 -44.40
CA SER A 523 -4.32 -37.21 -43.98
C SER A 523 -4.81 -38.24 -42.96
N VAL A 524 -4.42 -39.52 -43.09
CA VAL A 524 -4.71 -40.56 -42.10
C VAL A 524 -3.97 -40.31 -40.78
N ARG A 525 -2.71 -39.83 -40.82
CA ARG A 525 -1.97 -39.43 -39.62
C ARG A 525 -2.62 -38.26 -38.89
N TYR A 526 -2.99 -37.20 -39.62
CA TYR A 526 -3.69 -36.06 -39.02
C TYR A 526 -5.10 -36.45 -38.55
N GLY A 527 -5.78 -37.32 -39.28
CA GLY A 527 -7.05 -37.93 -38.89
C GLY A 527 -6.94 -38.72 -37.60
N LEU A 528 -5.92 -39.59 -37.44
CA LEU A 528 -5.65 -40.34 -36.21
C LEU A 528 -5.27 -39.44 -35.03
N LEU A 529 -4.56 -38.33 -35.27
CA LEU A 529 -4.24 -37.35 -34.23
C LEU A 529 -5.47 -36.53 -33.79
N LEU A 530 -6.31 -36.13 -34.74
CA LEU A 530 -7.59 -35.48 -34.48
C LEU A 530 -8.56 -36.43 -33.77
N TRP A 531 -8.60 -37.70 -34.18
CA TRP A 531 -9.44 -38.72 -33.55
C TRP A 531 -8.98 -39.01 -32.12
N GLY A 532 -7.67 -39.06 -31.88
CA GLY A 532 -7.10 -39.13 -30.53
C GLY A 532 -7.49 -37.93 -29.66
N LEU A 533 -7.54 -36.72 -30.23
CA LEU A 533 -7.94 -35.49 -29.55
C LEU A 533 -9.45 -35.46 -29.26
N VAL A 534 -10.28 -35.93 -30.20
CA VAL A 534 -11.74 -36.07 -30.03
C VAL A 534 -12.06 -37.11 -28.96
N VAL A 535 -11.45 -38.29 -29.01
CA VAL A 535 -11.63 -39.34 -28.00
C VAL A 535 -11.16 -38.88 -26.63
N GLN A 536 -10.06 -38.12 -26.55
CA GLN A 536 -9.58 -37.51 -25.31
C GLN A 536 -10.57 -36.48 -24.74
N THR A 537 -11.12 -35.60 -25.59
CA THR A 537 -12.08 -34.58 -25.17
C THR A 537 -13.39 -35.21 -24.69
N VAL A 538 -13.84 -36.29 -25.35
CA VAL A 538 -15.02 -37.06 -24.95
C VAL A 538 -14.78 -37.82 -23.64
N LEU A 539 -13.63 -38.48 -23.46
CA LEU A 539 -13.29 -39.16 -22.21
C LEU A 539 -13.15 -38.20 -21.02
N GLN A 540 -12.61 -36.99 -21.25
CA GLN A 540 -12.53 -35.94 -20.24
C GLN A 540 -13.91 -35.35 -19.91
N GLY A 541 -14.76 -35.12 -20.91
CA GLY A 541 -16.14 -34.69 -20.70
C GLY A 541 -16.96 -35.71 -19.88
N VAL A 542 -16.78 -37.01 -20.14
CA VAL A 542 -17.39 -38.09 -19.36
C VAL A 542 -16.84 -38.13 -17.92
N LEU A 543 -15.54 -37.85 -17.74
CA LEU A 543 -14.92 -37.74 -16.41
C LEU A 543 -15.54 -36.60 -15.58
N PHE A 544 -15.68 -35.42 -16.17
CA PHE A 544 -16.24 -34.24 -15.50
C PHE A 544 -17.74 -34.39 -15.25
N PHE A 545 -18.48 -35.01 -16.16
CA PHE A 545 -19.89 -35.36 -15.91
C PHE A 545 -20.05 -36.33 -14.74
N SER A 546 -19.13 -37.30 -14.61
CA SER A 546 -19.10 -38.25 -13.49
C SER A 546 -18.72 -37.57 -12.16
N ILE A 547 -17.74 -36.67 -12.17
CA ILE A 547 -17.34 -35.88 -10.98
C ILE A 547 -18.45 -34.90 -10.57
N GLY A 548 -19.10 -34.26 -11.56
CA GLY A 548 -20.25 -33.40 -11.34
C GLY A 548 -21.38 -34.16 -10.66
N ILE A 549 -21.78 -35.33 -11.18
CA ILE A 549 -22.81 -36.18 -10.56
C ILE A 549 -22.45 -36.56 -9.12
N VAL A 550 -21.18 -36.90 -8.86
CA VAL A 550 -20.70 -37.26 -7.51
C VAL A 550 -20.70 -36.05 -6.57
N ALA A 551 -20.28 -34.87 -7.04
CA ALA A 551 -20.32 -33.63 -6.26
C ALA A 551 -21.76 -33.18 -5.94
N THR A 552 -22.68 -33.26 -6.90
CA THR A 552 -24.11 -32.96 -6.67
C THR A 552 -24.76 -33.99 -5.74
N ALA A 553 -24.35 -35.27 -5.80
CA ALA A 553 -24.83 -36.31 -4.91
C ALA A 553 -24.26 -36.22 -3.48
N LEU A 554 -23.04 -35.69 -3.31
CA LEU A 554 -22.42 -35.39 -2.01
C LEU A 554 -23.04 -34.14 -1.37
N LEU A 555 -23.36 -33.12 -2.16
CA LEU A 555 -24.08 -31.91 -1.69
C LEU A 555 -25.55 -32.20 -1.31
N GLN A 556 -26.14 -33.29 -1.81
CA GLN A 556 -27.51 -33.72 -1.50
C GLN A 556 -27.59 -34.87 -0.48
N ASP A 557 -26.49 -35.18 0.21
CA ASP A 557 -26.41 -36.13 1.34
C ASP A 557 -27.02 -37.53 1.09
N LYS A 558 -26.79 -38.11 -0.10
CA LYS A 558 -27.46 -39.35 -0.53
C LYS A 558 -26.57 -40.54 -0.92
N ILE A 559 -25.25 -40.47 -0.78
CA ILE A 559 -24.38 -41.63 -1.09
C ILE A 559 -23.34 -41.86 0.01
N THR A 560 -23.23 -43.11 0.48
CA THR A 560 -22.21 -43.56 1.43
C THR A 560 -20.80 -43.43 0.82
N THR A 561 -19.89 -42.88 1.63
CA THR A 561 -18.55 -42.36 1.29
C THR A 561 -17.57 -43.36 0.66
N GLU A 562 -17.83 -44.66 0.69
CA GLU A 562 -16.90 -45.69 0.18
C GLU A 562 -17.00 -45.93 -1.34
N GLY A 563 -18.16 -45.73 -1.98
CA GLY A 563 -18.33 -45.97 -3.43
C GLY A 563 -17.86 -44.80 -4.31
N ALA A 564 -17.95 -43.58 -3.80
CA ALA A 564 -17.59 -42.35 -4.51
C ALA A 564 -16.07 -42.17 -4.64
N SER A 565 -15.30 -42.55 -3.61
CA SER A 565 -13.84 -42.43 -3.59
C SER A 565 -13.14 -43.36 -4.59
N LEU A 566 -13.67 -44.57 -4.76
CA LEU A 566 -13.09 -45.57 -5.66
C LEU A 566 -13.32 -45.24 -7.15
N SER A 567 -14.51 -44.73 -7.48
CA SER A 567 -14.84 -44.31 -8.85
C SER A 567 -14.09 -43.05 -9.26
N LEU A 568 -13.93 -42.08 -8.35
CA LEU A 568 -13.13 -40.87 -8.56
C LEU A 568 -11.64 -41.19 -8.75
N ALA A 569 -11.09 -42.10 -7.93
CA ALA A 569 -9.71 -42.54 -8.03
C ALA A 569 -9.42 -43.27 -9.36
N VAL A 570 -10.30 -44.18 -9.79
CA VAL A 570 -10.14 -44.91 -11.06
C VAL A 570 -10.22 -43.97 -12.26
N ALA A 571 -11.13 -42.99 -12.23
CA ALA A 571 -11.31 -42.02 -13.30
C ALA A 571 -10.09 -41.06 -13.43
N VAL A 572 -9.58 -40.53 -12.31
CA VAL A 572 -8.38 -39.68 -12.27
C VAL A 572 -7.15 -40.45 -12.77
N VAL A 573 -7.01 -41.72 -12.37
CA VAL A 573 -5.90 -42.59 -12.80
C VAL A 573 -5.92 -42.87 -14.31
N LEU A 574 -7.10 -43.15 -14.89
CA LEU A 574 -7.24 -43.36 -16.33
C LEU A 574 -6.99 -42.07 -17.14
N GLY A 575 -7.50 -40.92 -16.67
CA GLY A 575 -7.30 -39.62 -17.31
C GLY A 575 -5.84 -39.16 -17.32
N LEU A 576 -5.12 -39.36 -16.21
CA LEU A 576 -3.71 -39.03 -16.09
C LEU A 576 -2.82 -39.99 -16.90
N ALA A 577 -3.12 -41.30 -16.90
CA ALA A 577 -2.35 -42.29 -17.65
C ALA A 577 -2.41 -42.07 -19.18
N ILE A 578 -3.57 -41.65 -19.69
CA ILE A 578 -3.77 -41.35 -21.13
C ILE A 578 -3.08 -40.03 -21.52
N SER A 579 -3.12 -39.02 -20.65
CA SER A 579 -2.45 -37.73 -20.86
C SER A 579 -0.93 -37.86 -20.87
N PHE A 580 -0.36 -38.68 -19.97
CA PHE A 580 1.08 -38.84 -19.79
C PHE A 580 1.78 -39.54 -20.98
N ARG A 581 1.10 -40.47 -21.67
CA ARG A 581 1.68 -41.21 -22.80
C ARG A 581 1.61 -40.43 -24.12
N THR A 582 0.59 -39.59 -24.29
CA THR A 582 0.39 -38.75 -25.49
C THR A 582 1.37 -37.57 -25.53
N PHE A 583 1.76 -37.06 -24.35
CA PHE A 583 2.72 -35.96 -24.19
C PHE A 583 4.17 -36.32 -24.58
N ARG A 584 4.55 -37.60 -24.51
CA ARG A 584 5.96 -38.01 -24.66
C ARG A 584 6.52 -37.79 -26.08
N HIS A 585 5.68 -37.60 -27.11
CA HIS A 585 6.10 -37.61 -28.53
C HIS A 585 5.54 -36.52 -29.46
N GLN A 586 4.85 -35.48 -28.98
CA GLN A 586 4.40 -34.35 -29.80
C GLN A 586 5.47 -33.23 -29.85
N ARG A 587 5.80 -32.74 -31.06
CA ARG A 587 6.87 -31.74 -31.31
C ARG A 587 6.36 -30.35 -31.70
N ASN A 588 5.04 -30.11 -31.72
CA ASN A 588 4.45 -28.83 -32.12
C ASN A 588 4.08 -27.97 -30.91
N ILE A 589 4.81 -26.87 -30.75
CA ILE A 589 4.82 -25.98 -29.58
C ILE A 589 3.47 -25.28 -29.31
N PHE A 590 2.68 -24.94 -30.34
CA PHE A 590 1.40 -24.23 -30.16
C PHE A 590 0.32 -25.09 -29.48
N VAL A 591 0.31 -26.40 -29.73
CA VAL A 591 -0.61 -27.35 -29.08
C VAL A 591 -0.16 -27.63 -27.65
N ILE A 592 1.16 -27.64 -27.40
CA ILE A 592 1.73 -27.78 -26.06
C ILE A 592 1.41 -26.54 -25.23
N LEU A 593 1.55 -25.33 -25.77
CA LEU A 593 1.26 -24.08 -25.06
C LEU A 593 -0.24 -23.97 -24.72
N GLY A 594 -1.14 -24.27 -25.68
CA GLY A 594 -2.58 -24.28 -25.44
C GLY A 594 -3.04 -25.36 -24.46
N ALA A 595 -2.45 -26.55 -24.50
CA ALA A 595 -2.74 -27.62 -23.54
C ALA A 595 -2.15 -27.36 -22.14
N VAL A 596 -1.03 -26.63 -22.05
CA VAL A 596 -0.45 -26.19 -20.77
C VAL A 596 -1.29 -25.06 -20.16
N LEU A 597 -1.77 -24.10 -20.97
CA LEU A 597 -2.67 -23.02 -20.51
C LEU A 597 -4.05 -23.55 -20.10
N LEU A 598 -4.58 -24.54 -20.82
CA LEU A 598 -5.84 -25.21 -20.46
C LEU A 598 -5.64 -26.15 -19.25
N GLY A 599 -4.51 -26.86 -19.18
CA GLY A 599 -4.12 -27.63 -18.00
C GLY A 599 -3.92 -26.76 -16.75
N PHE A 600 -3.46 -25.52 -16.94
CA PHE A 600 -3.29 -24.49 -15.92
C PHE A 600 -4.63 -23.98 -15.37
N LEU A 601 -5.61 -23.67 -16.23
CA LEU A 601 -6.98 -23.34 -15.82
C LEU A 601 -7.68 -24.51 -15.11
N LEU A 602 -7.34 -25.74 -15.47
CA LEU A 602 -7.89 -26.95 -14.86
C LEU A 602 -7.17 -27.36 -13.57
N MET A 603 -5.89 -27.00 -13.38
CA MET A 603 -5.17 -27.18 -12.11
C MET A 603 -5.58 -26.17 -11.04
N LEU A 604 -5.86 -24.92 -11.43
CA LEU A 604 -6.39 -23.90 -10.51
C LEU A 604 -7.78 -24.29 -9.99
N SER A 605 -8.65 -24.82 -10.86
CA SER A 605 -9.97 -25.32 -10.44
C SER A 605 -9.87 -26.65 -9.69
N GLY A 606 -9.01 -27.57 -10.12
CA GLY A 606 -8.77 -28.84 -9.42
C GLY A 606 -8.13 -28.67 -8.04
N GLY A 607 -7.19 -27.73 -7.86
CA GLY A 607 -6.55 -27.44 -6.59
C GLY A 607 -7.50 -26.83 -5.56
N MET A 608 -8.38 -25.92 -5.99
CA MET A 608 -9.44 -25.39 -5.13
C MET A 608 -10.45 -26.47 -4.72
N ILE A 609 -10.82 -27.39 -5.64
CA ILE A 609 -11.76 -28.48 -5.34
C ILE A 609 -11.10 -29.57 -4.47
N LEU A 610 -9.83 -29.90 -4.71
CA LEU A 610 -9.09 -30.88 -3.91
C LEU A 610 -8.79 -30.32 -2.51
N GLY A 611 -8.44 -29.03 -2.40
CA GLY A 611 -8.20 -28.34 -1.14
C GLY A 611 -9.46 -28.21 -0.28
N THR A 612 -10.61 -27.92 -0.90
CA THR A 612 -11.91 -27.93 -0.20
C THR A 612 -12.35 -29.33 0.22
N ALA A 613 -12.10 -30.37 -0.59
CA ALA A 613 -12.42 -31.76 -0.25
C ALA A 613 -11.48 -32.37 0.81
N LEU A 614 -10.16 -32.14 0.72
CA LEU A 614 -9.22 -32.50 1.78
C LEU A 614 -9.54 -31.73 3.05
N GLY A 615 -9.95 -30.47 2.91
CA GLY A 615 -10.28 -29.65 4.04
C GLY A 615 -11.52 -30.12 4.79
N ALA A 616 -12.59 -30.45 4.07
CA ALA A 616 -13.77 -31.07 4.66
C ALA A 616 -13.44 -32.41 5.35
N ALA A 617 -12.52 -33.21 4.79
CA ALA A 617 -12.10 -34.49 5.38
C ALA A 617 -11.20 -34.33 6.62
N LEU A 618 -10.33 -33.32 6.64
CA LEU A 618 -9.42 -33.03 7.76
C LEU A 618 -10.13 -32.30 8.90
N GLY A 619 -11.11 -31.43 8.61
CA GLY A 619 -11.95 -30.76 9.61
C GLY A 619 -12.85 -31.73 10.39
N ALA A 620 -13.10 -32.93 9.84
CA ALA A 620 -13.78 -34.02 10.55
C ALA A 620 -12.84 -34.83 11.49
N LEU A 621 -11.52 -34.66 11.37
CA LEU A 621 -10.50 -35.48 12.07
C LEU A 621 -9.65 -34.67 13.07
N LEU A 622 -9.62 -33.34 12.97
CA LEU A 622 -8.78 -32.47 13.78
C LEU A 622 -9.63 -31.59 14.72
N PRO A 623 -9.18 -31.32 15.96
CA PRO A 623 -9.71 -30.25 16.81
C PRO A 623 -9.69 -28.89 16.08
N GLY A 624 -10.63 -27.99 16.39
CA GLY A 624 -10.85 -26.73 15.66
C GLY A 624 -9.60 -25.88 15.44
N GLU A 625 -8.72 -25.76 16.45
CA GLU A 625 -7.48 -24.99 16.37
C GLU A 625 -6.45 -25.63 15.40
N LEU A 626 -6.34 -26.96 15.41
CA LEU A 626 -5.44 -27.69 14.50
C LEU A 626 -5.97 -27.72 13.06
N TRP A 627 -7.30 -27.66 12.89
CA TRP A 627 -7.95 -27.53 11.60
C TRP A 627 -7.65 -26.17 10.97
N GLN A 628 -7.80 -25.09 11.73
CA GLN A 628 -7.51 -23.74 11.26
C GLN A 628 -6.06 -23.61 10.82
N LEU A 629 -5.11 -24.07 11.64
CA LEU A 629 -3.68 -24.07 11.33
C LEU A 629 -3.33 -24.88 10.07
N ALA A 630 -4.07 -25.95 9.78
CA ALA A 630 -3.89 -26.75 8.57
C ALA A 630 -4.40 -26.04 7.31
N VAL A 631 -5.56 -25.37 7.39
CA VAL A 631 -6.14 -24.56 6.29
C VAL A 631 -5.18 -23.43 5.91
N ASP A 632 -4.70 -22.76 6.92
CA ASP A 632 -3.76 -21.66 6.88
C ASP A 632 -2.41 -22.04 6.23
N LEU A 633 -1.80 -23.14 6.69
CA LEU A 633 -0.61 -23.70 6.06
C LEU A 633 -0.85 -24.07 4.59
N MET A 634 -2.02 -24.67 4.29
CA MET A 634 -2.40 -25.01 2.92
C MET A 634 -2.57 -23.78 2.03
N MET A 635 -3.16 -22.69 2.55
CA MET A 635 -3.27 -21.43 1.82
C MET A 635 -1.90 -20.83 1.55
N GLY A 636 -0.99 -20.81 2.54
CA GLY A 636 0.37 -20.33 2.37
C GLY A 636 1.13 -21.10 1.28
N ILE A 637 1.02 -22.43 1.26
CA ILE A 637 1.62 -23.28 0.22
C ILE A 637 0.99 -22.97 -1.15
N ALA A 638 -0.34 -22.88 -1.24
CA ALA A 638 -1.04 -22.62 -2.49
C ALA A 638 -0.67 -21.25 -3.10
N LEU A 639 -0.50 -20.23 -2.26
CA LEU A 639 -0.12 -18.88 -2.68
C LEU A 639 1.30 -18.85 -3.26
N VAL A 640 2.25 -19.55 -2.62
CA VAL A 640 3.61 -19.73 -3.15
C VAL A 640 3.62 -20.52 -4.46
N GLU A 641 2.84 -21.60 -4.56
CA GLU A 641 2.70 -22.36 -5.81
C GLU A 641 2.16 -21.49 -6.95
N LEU A 642 1.13 -20.69 -6.68
CA LEU A 642 0.55 -19.76 -7.65
C LEU A 642 1.57 -18.71 -8.12
N ALA A 643 2.34 -18.12 -7.20
CA ALA A 643 3.40 -17.18 -7.52
C ALA A 643 4.48 -17.80 -8.43
N PHE A 644 4.89 -19.04 -8.16
CA PHE A 644 5.90 -19.71 -9.00
C PHE A 644 5.37 -20.12 -10.37
N VAL A 645 4.12 -20.54 -10.47
CA VAL A 645 3.50 -20.80 -11.76
C VAL A 645 3.39 -19.51 -12.57
N ALA A 646 3.09 -18.37 -11.93
CA ALA A 646 3.16 -17.07 -12.57
C ALA A 646 4.58 -16.77 -13.07
N VAL A 647 5.62 -16.98 -12.26
CA VAL A 647 7.02 -16.79 -12.67
C VAL A 647 7.39 -17.67 -13.88
N ILE A 648 7.03 -18.96 -13.88
CA ILE A 648 7.30 -19.86 -15.01
C ILE A 648 6.57 -19.39 -16.27
N THR A 649 5.33 -18.92 -16.12
CA THR A 649 4.52 -18.37 -17.21
C THR A 649 5.18 -17.11 -17.78
N VAL A 650 5.60 -16.18 -16.93
CA VAL A 650 6.32 -14.97 -17.32
C VAL A 650 7.62 -15.32 -18.03
N VAL A 651 8.42 -16.26 -17.52
CA VAL A 651 9.64 -16.73 -18.21
C VAL A 651 9.30 -17.31 -19.60
N GLY A 652 8.22 -18.08 -19.71
CA GLY A 652 7.73 -18.62 -20.99
C GLY A 652 7.32 -17.52 -21.97
N VAL A 653 6.63 -16.49 -21.50
CA VAL A 653 6.25 -15.31 -22.28
C VAL A 653 7.49 -14.52 -22.71
N LEU A 654 8.41 -14.22 -21.81
CA LEU A 654 9.68 -13.54 -22.11
C LEU A 654 10.49 -14.33 -23.14
N TRP A 655 10.54 -15.64 -23.02
CA TRP A 655 11.19 -16.52 -23.99
C TRP A 655 10.56 -16.45 -25.38
N PHE A 656 9.23 -16.39 -25.44
CA PHE A 656 8.49 -16.20 -26.67
C PHE A 656 8.75 -14.81 -27.28
N LEU A 657 8.75 -13.76 -26.46
CA LEU A 657 9.04 -12.38 -26.87
C LEU A 657 10.47 -12.24 -27.41
N VAL A 658 11.47 -12.82 -26.74
CA VAL A 658 12.86 -12.87 -27.25
C VAL A 658 12.91 -13.59 -28.59
N THR A 659 12.11 -14.65 -28.78
CA THR A 659 12.05 -15.36 -30.07
C THR A 659 11.39 -14.52 -31.16
N LEU A 660 10.38 -13.71 -30.81
CA LEU A 660 9.75 -12.76 -31.74
C LEU A 660 10.71 -11.69 -32.26
N THR A 661 11.72 -11.30 -31.47
CA THR A 661 12.74 -10.34 -31.94
C THR A 661 13.48 -10.82 -33.20
N ALA A 662 13.51 -12.13 -33.46
CA ALA A 662 14.08 -12.71 -34.69
C ALA A 662 13.29 -12.35 -35.97
N ARG A 663 12.03 -11.90 -35.84
CA ARG A 663 11.14 -11.55 -36.96
C ARG A 663 11.08 -10.06 -37.25
N VAL A 664 11.75 -9.21 -36.47
CA VAL A 664 11.79 -7.77 -36.73
C VAL A 664 12.54 -7.54 -38.05
N PRO A 665 11.94 -6.82 -39.03
CA PRO A 665 12.59 -6.54 -40.31
C PRO A 665 13.93 -5.85 -40.05
N ALA A 666 14.98 -6.37 -40.69
CA ALA A 666 16.35 -5.95 -40.40
C ALA A 666 16.55 -4.48 -40.73
N PHE A 667 16.90 -3.67 -39.73
CA PHE A 667 17.51 -2.37 -39.96
C PHE A 667 18.82 -2.56 -40.76
N ASP A 668 19.13 -1.67 -41.71
CA ASP A 668 20.34 -1.74 -42.54
C ASP A 668 21.65 -1.51 -41.76
N ILE A 669 21.58 -1.42 -40.43
CA ILE A 669 22.71 -1.24 -39.53
C ILE A 669 23.24 -2.63 -39.11
N PRO A 670 24.47 -3.04 -39.52
CA PRO A 670 24.99 -4.38 -39.27
C PRO A 670 25.12 -4.77 -37.80
N ASP A 671 25.52 -3.83 -36.94
CA ASP A 671 25.79 -4.09 -35.53
C ASP A 671 24.51 -4.43 -34.74
N ILE A 672 23.38 -3.80 -35.10
CA ILE A 672 22.05 -4.09 -34.54
C ILE A 672 21.62 -5.51 -34.93
N LYS A 673 21.81 -5.88 -36.20
CA LYS A 673 21.46 -7.21 -36.72
C LYS A 673 22.24 -8.34 -36.06
N ILE A 674 23.53 -8.12 -35.79
CA ILE A 674 24.38 -9.07 -35.07
C ILE A 674 23.88 -9.24 -33.64
N SER A 675 23.51 -8.14 -32.98
CA SER A 675 23.02 -8.15 -31.59
C SER A 675 21.70 -8.89 -31.44
N PHE A 676 20.71 -8.64 -32.32
CA PHE A 676 19.44 -9.40 -32.30
C PHE A 676 19.64 -10.90 -32.51
N ARG A 677 20.52 -11.31 -33.42
CA ARG A 677 20.85 -12.73 -33.61
C ARG A 677 21.51 -13.33 -32.37
N ALA A 678 22.37 -12.58 -31.68
CA ALA A 678 23.00 -13.03 -30.45
C ALA A 678 21.96 -13.31 -29.35
N LEU A 679 20.96 -12.43 -29.20
CA LEU A 679 19.88 -12.62 -28.24
C LEU A 679 19.05 -13.88 -28.51
N VAL A 680 18.67 -14.08 -29.77
CA VAL A 680 17.85 -15.24 -30.18
C VAL A 680 18.61 -16.56 -30.00
N THR A 681 19.92 -16.56 -30.29
CA THR A 681 20.78 -17.73 -30.11
C THR A 681 20.86 -18.14 -28.64
N ASN A 682 20.89 -17.16 -27.74
CA ASN A 682 21.00 -17.35 -26.29
C ASN A 682 19.68 -17.18 -25.54
N ARG A 683 18.53 -17.37 -26.21
CA ARG A 683 17.20 -17.04 -25.68
C ARG A 683 16.91 -17.55 -24.26
N ASN A 684 17.36 -18.75 -23.88
CA ASN A 684 17.11 -19.29 -22.55
C ASN A 684 17.77 -18.43 -21.45
N ARG A 685 19.03 -18.04 -21.67
CA ARG A 685 19.79 -17.18 -20.75
C ARG A 685 19.24 -15.76 -20.76
N VAL A 686 18.94 -15.23 -21.94
CA VAL A 686 18.37 -13.88 -22.10
C VAL A 686 17.03 -13.77 -21.37
N SER A 687 16.15 -14.77 -21.49
CA SER A 687 14.84 -14.77 -20.82
C SER A 687 14.94 -14.77 -19.30
N MET A 688 15.86 -15.58 -18.75
CA MET A 688 16.13 -15.60 -17.30
C MET A 688 16.72 -14.28 -16.80
N THR A 689 17.57 -13.64 -17.62
CA THR A 689 18.16 -12.34 -17.28
C THR A 689 17.11 -11.22 -17.35
N LEU A 690 16.24 -11.26 -18.37
CA LEU A 690 15.14 -10.31 -18.54
C LEU A 690 14.11 -10.41 -17.41
N LEU A 691 13.83 -11.61 -16.88
CA LEU A 691 12.88 -11.79 -15.79
C LEU A 691 13.21 -10.91 -14.58
N ALA A 692 14.46 -10.97 -14.09
CA ALA A 692 14.86 -10.22 -12.91
C ALA A 692 14.74 -8.70 -13.11
N LEU A 693 15.13 -8.23 -14.30
CA LEU A 693 15.05 -6.81 -14.65
C LEU A 693 13.59 -6.36 -14.85
N VAL A 694 12.76 -7.17 -15.52
CA VAL A 694 11.33 -6.88 -15.73
C VAL A 694 10.59 -6.80 -14.41
N ILE A 695 10.85 -7.71 -13.46
CA ILE A 695 10.21 -7.66 -12.14
C ILE A 695 10.63 -6.39 -11.40
N GLY A 696 11.93 -6.08 -11.33
CA GLY A 696 12.41 -4.88 -10.66
C GLY A 696 11.86 -3.59 -11.26
N VAL A 697 11.84 -3.49 -12.59
CA VAL A 697 11.26 -2.34 -13.30
C VAL A 697 9.76 -2.27 -13.06
N LEU A 698 9.02 -3.37 -13.21
CA LEU A 698 7.57 -3.43 -13.01
C LEU A 698 7.17 -2.96 -11.62
N THR A 699 7.88 -3.41 -10.57
CA THR A 699 7.61 -2.95 -9.21
C THR A 699 7.86 -1.45 -9.08
N LEU A 700 8.99 -0.95 -9.60
CA LEU A 700 9.32 0.47 -9.54
C LEU A 700 8.32 1.32 -10.32
N SER A 701 7.98 0.93 -11.55
CA SER A 701 7.01 1.64 -12.37
C SER A 701 5.61 1.57 -11.82
N LEU A 702 5.17 0.43 -11.27
CA LEU A 702 3.85 0.37 -10.68
C LEU A 702 3.72 1.34 -9.49
N VAL A 703 4.70 1.35 -8.58
CA VAL A 703 4.68 2.23 -7.40
C VAL A 703 4.76 3.71 -7.79
N THR A 704 5.74 4.08 -8.61
CA THR A 704 5.99 5.49 -8.97
C THR A 704 4.89 6.05 -9.87
N MET A 705 4.41 5.27 -10.83
CA MET A 705 3.32 5.72 -11.71
C MET A 705 2.00 5.78 -10.95
N PHE A 706 1.75 4.86 -10.01
CA PHE A 706 0.58 4.95 -9.13
C PHE A 706 0.63 6.21 -8.26
N ALA A 707 1.79 6.53 -7.67
CA ALA A 707 1.99 7.75 -6.89
C ALA A 707 1.69 9.00 -7.73
N ASP A 708 2.35 9.12 -8.89
CA ASP A 708 2.21 10.28 -9.78
C ASP A 708 0.77 10.43 -10.31
N SER A 709 0.13 9.31 -10.67
CA SER A 709 -1.28 9.32 -11.07
C SER A 709 -2.23 9.74 -9.96
N LEU A 710 -2.01 9.27 -8.73
CA LEU A 710 -2.80 9.74 -7.59
C LEU A 710 -2.63 11.24 -7.39
N LYS A 711 -1.39 11.75 -7.38
CA LYS A 711 -1.11 13.19 -7.22
C LYS A 711 -1.79 14.03 -8.30
N GLN A 712 -1.68 13.62 -9.56
CA GLN A 712 -2.34 14.30 -10.68
C GLN A 712 -3.86 14.25 -10.55
N TYR A 713 -4.42 13.11 -10.16
CA TYR A 713 -5.86 12.99 -9.94
C TYR A 713 -6.35 13.89 -8.83
N PHE A 714 -5.68 13.91 -7.67
CA PHE A 714 -6.04 14.81 -6.58
C PHE A 714 -5.92 16.26 -6.99
N ALA A 715 -4.85 16.66 -7.68
CA ALA A 715 -4.68 18.03 -8.15
C ALA A 715 -5.81 18.47 -9.09
N LEU A 716 -6.14 17.65 -10.09
CA LEU A 716 -7.22 17.94 -11.05
C LEU A 716 -8.59 17.97 -10.37
N ASN A 717 -8.89 17.00 -9.49
CA ASN A 717 -10.19 16.96 -8.81
C ASN A 717 -10.32 18.06 -7.75
N LEU A 718 -9.24 18.45 -7.10
CA LEU A 718 -9.28 19.55 -6.13
C LEU A 718 -9.62 20.86 -6.84
N GLU A 719 -8.98 21.14 -7.97
CA GLU A 719 -9.22 22.34 -8.78
C GLU A 719 -10.61 22.35 -9.42
N ASP A 720 -11.03 21.24 -10.06
CA ASP A 720 -12.35 21.11 -10.70
C ASP A 720 -13.51 21.20 -9.69
N ASN A 721 -13.34 20.63 -8.48
CA ASN A 721 -14.42 20.63 -7.47
C ASN A 721 -14.52 21.93 -6.69
N LEU A 722 -13.39 22.60 -6.42
CA LEU A 722 -13.40 23.90 -5.76
C LEU A 722 -13.93 24.99 -6.71
N GLY A 723 -13.62 24.90 -8.00
CA GLY A 723 -14.01 25.90 -9.00
C GLY A 723 -13.09 27.12 -9.04
N GLY A 724 -11.92 27.04 -8.39
CA GLY A 724 -10.88 28.07 -8.37
C GLY A 724 -9.61 27.58 -7.66
N ASN A 725 -8.55 28.38 -7.72
CA ASN A 725 -7.25 28.04 -7.15
C ASN A 725 -6.99 28.63 -5.75
N VAL A 726 -7.92 29.46 -5.25
CA VAL A 726 -7.87 30.07 -3.93
C VAL A 726 -9.22 29.97 -3.23
N VAL A 727 -9.20 29.60 -1.95
CA VAL A 727 -10.37 29.64 -1.06
C VAL A 727 -10.14 30.70 0.00
N VAL A 728 -11.06 31.64 0.13
CA VAL A 728 -11.06 32.65 1.20
C VAL A 728 -12.11 32.27 2.22
N LEU A 729 -11.72 31.96 3.46
CA LEU A 729 -12.61 31.63 4.57
C LEU A 729 -12.67 32.80 5.54
N THR A 730 -13.85 33.27 5.94
CA THR A 730 -13.99 34.34 6.92
C THR A 730 -15.12 34.04 7.91
N PHE A 731 -14.91 34.35 9.18
CA PHE A 731 -15.87 34.07 10.24
C PHE A 731 -16.81 35.26 10.44
N SER A 732 -18.09 35.00 10.72
CA SER A 732 -19.05 36.07 10.98
C SER A 732 -18.78 36.66 12.37
N GLY A 733 -18.39 37.94 12.42
CA GLY A 733 -18.24 38.68 13.68
C GLY A 733 -19.53 38.74 14.50
N SER A 734 -19.45 39.12 15.78
CA SER A 734 -20.63 39.26 16.65
C SER A 734 -21.45 40.49 16.27
N GLY A 735 -22.77 40.34 16.08
CA GLY A 735 -23.68 41.46 15.82
C GLY A 735 -23.97 41.68 14.33
N SER A 736 -24.09 42.94 13.88
CA SER A 736 -24.37 43.31 12.48
C SER A 736 -23.13 43.47 11.60
N GLU A 737 -21.94 43.17 12.14
CA GLU A 737 -20.65 43.37 11.45
C GLU A 737 -20.44 42.42 10.27
N TRP A 738 -21.14 41.27 10.25
CA TRP A 738 -21.02 40.28 9.18
C TRP A 738 -21.50 40.79 7.81
N GLU A 739 -22.46 41.73 7.77
CA GLU A 739 -22.90 42.36 6.51
C GLU A 739 -21.74 43.17 5.91
N THR A 740 -21.03 43.93 6.74
CA THR A 740 -19.83 44.67 6.31
C THR A 740 -18.69 43.74 5.91
N THR A 741 -18.49 42.62 6.60
CA THR A 741 -17.49 41.61 6.22
C THR A 741 -17.82 40.98 4.86
N LEU A 742 -19.10 40.71 4.59
CA LEU A 742 -19.57 40.17 3.32
C LEU A 742 -19.32 41.18 2.19
N ASP A 743 -19.74 42.43 2.37
CA ASP A 743 -19.55 43.51 1.39
C ASP A 743 -18.05 43.77 1.12
N ASN A 744 -17.22 43.81 2.17
CA ASN A 744 -15.78 44.01 2.01
C ASN A 744 -15.13 42.85 1.24
N LEU A 745 -15.54 41.61 1.49
CA LEU A 745 -15.01 40.46 0.77
C LEU A 745 -15.42 40.47 -0.70
N ASP A 746 -16.68 40.78 -0.99
CA ASP A 746 -17.19 40.90 -2.37
C ASP A 746 -16.43 42.01 -3.13
N ASN A 747 -16.27 43.20 -2.51
CA ASN A 747 -15.50 44.30 -3.10
C ASN A 747 -14.05 43.92 -3.37
N VAL A 748 -13.37 43.22 -2.45
CA VAL A 748 -11.98 42.78 -2.67
C VAL A 748 -11.89 41.80 -3.84
N LEU A 749 -12.84 40.89 -3.96
CA LEU A 749 -12.88 39.90 -5.03
C LEU A 749 -13.14 40.55 -6.40
N ASP A 750 -13.98 41.59 -6.45
CA ASP A 750 -14.33 42.30 -7.69
C ASP A 750 -13.26 43.36 -8.10
N GLU A 751 -12.66 44.06 -7.14
CA GLU A 751 -11.72 45.16 -7.42
C GLU A 751 -10.25 44.73 -7.56
N THR A 752 -9.88 43.52 -7.12
CA THR A 752 -8.47 43.08 -7.20
C THR A 752 -8.11 42.60 -8.61
N ASP A 753 -7.07 43.21 -9.18
CA ASP A 753 -6.49 42.80 -10.45
C ASP A 753 -6.02 41.33 -10.40
N GLY A 754 -6.34 40.56 -11.45
CA GLY A 754 -5.97 39.15 -11.57
C GLY A 754 -7.00 38.15 -11.04
N VAL A 755 -8.11 38.58 -10.42
CA VAL A 755 -9.24 37.69 -10.13
C VAL A 755 -10.05 37.47 -11.40
N GLU A 756 -10.01 36.26 -11.96
CA GLU A 756 -10.72 35.92 -13.21
C GLU A 756 -12.20 35.60 -12.97
N ASN A 757 -12.50 34.88 -11.90
CA ASN A 757 -13.83 34.52 -11.45
C ASN A 757 -13.83 34.23 -9.95
N TYR A 758 -15.00 34.35 -9.31
CA TYR A 758 -15.18 33.93 -7.94
C TYR A 758 -16.63 33.49 -7.66
N SER A 759 -16.82 32.82 -6.53
CA SER A 759 -18.12 32.38 -6.02
C SER A 759 -18.17 32.66 -4.53
N LEU A 760 -18.96 33.65 -4.12
CA LEU A 760 -19.22 33.96 -2.71
C LEU A 760 -20.30 33.03 -2.14
N VAL A 761 -20.06 32.53 -0.94
CA VAL A 761 -20.92 31.58 -0.23
C VAL A 761 -21.07 31.98 1.24
N THR A 762 -22.28 31.90 1.75
CA THR A 762 -22.59 32.10 3.17
C THR A 762 -23.25 30.84 3.72
N THR A 763 -22.73 30.24 4.78
CA THR A 763 -23.30 29.01 5.35
C THR A 763 -24.13 29.35 6.59
N TYR A 764 -25.34 28.81 6.66
CA TYR A 764 -26.30 29.00 7.75
C TYR A 764 -26.60 27.68 8.45
N GLN A 765 -26.53 27.64 9.78
CA GLN A 765 -27.03 26.50 10.56
C GLN A 765 -28.55 26.49 10.57
N VAL A 766 -29.14 25.31 10.37
CA VAL A 766 -30.59 25.14 10.30
C VAL A 766 -31.05 23.87 11.00
N GLU A 767 -32.28 23.90 11.51
CA GLU A 767 -32.96 22.73 12.02
C GLU A 767 -34.06 22.33 11.02
N PHE A 768 -33.92 21.15 10.41
CA PHE A 768 -34.94 20.61 9.51
C PHE A 768 -36.23 20.25 10.26
N VAL A 769 -37.35 20.84 9.84
CA VAL A 769 -38.64 20.69 10.51
C VAL A 769 -39.52 19.65 9.81
N ALA A 770 -39.72 19.82 8.50
CA ALA A 770 -40.65 19.01 7.73
C ALA A 770 -40.47 19.16 6.22
N LEU A 771 -40.90 18.13 5.50
CA LEU A 771 -41.12 18.11 4.06
C LEU A 771 -42.62 18.31 3.78
N GLU A 772 -42.97 19.19 2.86
CA GLU A 772 -44.33 19.41 2.39
C GLU A 772 -44.39 19.14 0.89
N ARG A 773 -45.20 18.15 0.48
CA ARG A 773 -45.34 17.76 -0.92
C ARG A 773 -46.27 18.71 -1.67
N GLN A 774 -46.20 18.67 -3.01
CA GLN A 774 -47.12 19.43 -3.88
C GLN A 774 -48.61 19.14 -3.67
N ASP A 775 -48.95 17.96 -3.14
CA ASP A 775 -50.32 17.58 -2.78
C ASP A 775 -50.79 18.14 -1.42
N GLY A 776 -49.93 18.91 -0.73
CA GLY A 776 -50.16 19.49 0.59
C GLY A 776 -49.92 18.54 1.76
N SER A 777 -49.47 17.30 1.52
CA SER A 777 -49.11 16.38 2.60
C SER A 777 -47.79 16.79 3.27
N ARG A 778 -47.75 16.74 4.60
CA ARG A 778 -46.59 17.15 5.40
C ARG A 778 -45.99 15.95 6.14
N LEU A 779 -44.72 15.66 5.87
CA LEU A 779 -43.93 14.61 6.51
C LEU A 779 -42.97 15.24 7.51
N LYS A 780 -43.04 14.82 8.77
CA LYS A 780 -42.11 15.27 9.83
C LYS A 780 -40.79 14.51 9.76
N ARG A 781 -39.73 15.07 10.36
CA ARG A 781 -38.39 14.43 10.47
C ARG A 781 -38.45 12.95 10.89
N THR A 782 -39.23 12.61 11.92
CA THR A 782 -39.38 11.21 12.39
C THR A 782 -39.96 10.26 11.33
N GLN A 783 -40.92 10.73 10.53
CA GLN A 783 -41.54 9.93 9.48
C GLN A 783 -40.61 9.74 8.27
N LEU A 784 -39.75 10.72 8.01
CA LEU A 784 -38.70 10.61 6.99
C LEU A 784 -37.65 9.57 7.38
N ILE A 785 -37.22 9.55 8.65
CA ILE A 785 -36.31 8.52 9.18
C ILE A 785 -36.91 7.12 9.03
N GLU A 786 -38.18 6.94 9.39
CA GLU A 786 -38.89 5.65 9.25
C GLU A 786 -38.97 5.18 7.79
N ASN A 787 -39.25 6.09 6.85
CA ASN A 787 -39.30 5.76 5.42
C ASN A 787 -37.92 5.35 4.88
N MET A 788 -36.86 6.06 5.28
CA MET A 788 -35.49 5.73 4.86
C MET A 788 -35.02 4.40 5.44
N GLN A 789 -35.36 4.10 6.70
CA GLN A 789 -35.06 2.82 7.35
C GLN A 789 -35.73 1.63 6.64
N ALA A 790 -36.88 1.86 6.01
CA ALA A 790 -37.58 0.81 5.25
C ALA A 790 -36.95 0.52 3.87
N GLU A 791 -36.23 1.49 3.28
CA GLU A 791 -35.62 1.38 1.95
C GLU A 791 -34.12 1.04 1.95
N LEU A 792 -33.37 1.40 3.00
CA LEU A 792 -31.91 1.22 3.09
C LEU A 792 -31.53 0.04 4.00
N PRO A 793 -30.81 -0.99 3.51
CA PRO A 793 -30.54 -2.23 4.26
C PRO A 793 -29.30 -2.20 5.19
N THR A 794 -28.91 -1.05 5.76
CA THR A 794 -27.63 -0.90 6.51
C THR A 794 -27.80 -0.44 7.97
N ASP A 795 -26.87 -0.84 8.85
CA ASP A 795 -26.72 -0.42 10.27
C ASP A 795 -26.27 1.07 10.43
N GLU A 796 -26.35 1.88 9.37
CA GLU A 796 -25.97 3.30 9.41
C GLU A 796 -27.00 4.13 10.18
N ASP A 797 -26.52 5.07 11.01
CA ASP A 797 -27.38 5.99 11.75
C ASP A 797 -28.00 7.04 10.80
N ILE A 798 -29.14 6.67 10.20
CA ILE A 798 -29.93 7.51 9.29
C ILE A 798 -30.27 8.88 9.91
N SER A 799 -30.38 8.95 11.24
CA SER A 799 -30.65 10.22 11.93
C SER A 799 -29.45 11.16 11.83
N SER A 800 -28.25 10.66 12.07
CA SER A 800 -27.00 11.39 11.89
C SER A 800 -26.81 11.83 10.44
N PHE A 801 -27.18 10.99 9.47
CA PHE A 801 -27.09 11.35 8.05
C PHE A 801 -27.99 12.55 7.69
N LEU A 802 -29.24 12.56 8.19
CA LEU A 802 -30.16 13.69 7.96
C LEU A 802 -29.69 14.97 8.65
N ASP A 803 -29.09 14.85 9.83
CA ASP A 803 -28.54 16.01 10.54
C ASP A 803 -27.34 16.60 9.78
N VAL A 804 -26.49 15.76 9.19
CA VAL A 804 -25.40 16.22 8.32
C VAL A 804 -25.94 16.80 7.00
N SER A 805 -26.95 16.18 6.39
CA SER A 805 -27.48 16.58 5.08
C SER A 805 -28.39 17.81 5.11
N PHE A 806 -29.07 18.05 6.23
CA PHE A 806 -30.08 19.11 6.38
C PHE A 806 -29.85 19.98 7.63
N GLY A 807 -28.67 19.91 8.24
CA GLY A 807 -28.27 20.73 9.39
C GLY A 807 -27.68 22.10 9.00
N SER A 808 -27.31 22.30 7.74
CA SER A 808 -26.81 23.59 7.25
C SER A 808 -27.37 23.90 5.86
N ILE A 809 -27.38 25.17 5.45
CA ILE A 809 -27.72 25.63 4.09
C ILE A 809 -26.67 26.63 3.61
N ASP A 810 -26.18 26.45 2.38
CA ASP A 810 -25.32 27.43 1.72
C ASP A 810 -26.16 28.46 0.94
N GLY A 811 -26.07 29.73 1.30
CA GLY A 811 -26.43 30.86 0.45
C GLY A 811 -25.36 31.08 -0.62
N ARG A 812 -25.76 31.10 -1.89
CA ARG A 812 -24.87 31.33 -3.04
C ARG A 812 -25.38 32.46 -3.91
N GLN A 813 -24.45 33.23 -4.47
CA GLN A 813 -24.74 34.18 -5.55
C GLN A 813 -25.37 33.46 -6.76
N THR A 814 -26.35 34.11 -7.40
CA THR A 814 -27.12 33.55 -8.54
C THR A 814 -26.64 34.06 -9.90
N ASP A 815 -25.75 35.05 -9.89
CA ASP A 815 -25.07 35.68 -11.02
C ASP A 815 -23.67 35.09 -11.28
N GLY A 816 -23.03 34.50 -10.26
CA GLY A 816 -21.75 33.81 -10.37
C GLY A 816 -21.79 32.54 -11.23
N SER A 817 -20.63 32.14 -11.76
CA SER A 817 -20.45 30.90 -12.53
C SER A 817 -20.54 29.67 -11.62
N LEU A 818 -21.75 29.30 -11.21
CA LEU A 818 -21.97 28.04 -10.49
C LEU A 818 -21.51 26.87 -11.39
N PRO A 819 -20.72 25.92 -10.87
CA PRO A 819 -20.26 24.78 -11.68
C PRO A 819 -21.46 24.06 -12.29
N VAL A 820 -21.37 23.76 -13.60
CA VAL A 820 -22.45 23.10 -14.34
C VAL A 820 -22.60 21.68 -13.82
N LYS A 821 -23.65 21.41 -13.04
CA LYS A 821 -23.96 20.08 -12.49
C LYS A 821 -25.01 19.38 -13.32
N GLU A 822 -24.91 18.05 -13.43
CA GLU A 822 -25.98 17.23 -13.99
C GLU A 822 -27.13 17.10 -12.99
N PHE A 823 -28.34 17.42 -13.46
CA PHE A 823 -29.57 17.33 -12.66
C PHE A 823 -30.33 16.07 -13.02
N LEU A 824 -30.97 15.47 -12.01
CA LEU A 824 -31.95 14.41 -12.21
C LEU A 824 -33.18 14.96 -12.97
N GLU A 825 -33.93 14.08 -13.65
CA GLU A 825 -35.02 14.46 -14.56
C GLU A 825 -35.96 15.53 -13.96
N GLY A 826 -35.97 16.71 -14.60
CA GLY A 826 -36.88 17.83 -14.26
C GLY A 826 -36.29 18.92 -13.35
N GLY A 827 -35.06 18.76 -12.83
CA GLY A 827 -34.37 19.77 -12.03
C GLY A 827 -33.59 20.81 -12.86
N ARG A 828 -33.34 21.97 -12.26
CA ARG A 828 -32.48 23.02 -12.83
C ARG A 828 -31.59 23.68 -11.77
N GLN A 829 -30.53 24.35 -12.22
CA GLN A 829 -29.69 25.19 -11.37
C GLN A 829 -30.43 26.48 -10.96
N LEU A 830 -29.97 27.12 -9.89
CA LEU A 830 -30.35 28.48 -9.54
C LEU A 830 -30.05 29.44 -10.70
N GLN A 831 -30.98 30.34 -10.98
CA GLN A 831 -30.88 31.35 -12.02
C GLN A 831 -30.89 32.76 -11.40
N PRO A 832 -30.40 33.79 -12.11
CA PRO A 832 -30.48 35.17 -11.63
C PRO A 832 -31.91 35.60 -11.24
N GLU A 833 -32.93 35.04 -11.88
CA GLU A 833 -34.35 35.29 -11.56
C GLU A 833 -34.79 34.75 -10.19
N ASP A 834 -34.05 33.78 -9.63
CA ASP A 834 -34.32 33.20 -8.32
C ASP A 834 -33.74 34.07 -7.18
N ALA A 835 -32.99 35.13 -7.48
CA ALA A 835 -32.48 36.06 -6.46
C ALA A 835 -33.60 36.56 -5.54
N GLY A 836 -33.38 36.47 -4.23
CA GLY A 836 -34.36 36.82 -3.18
C GLY A 836 -35.57 35.86 -3.06
N GLN A 837 -35.68 34.83 -3.88
CA GLN A 837 -36.73 33.82 -3.77
C GLN A 837 -36.25 32.63 -2.93
N GLN A 838 -37.13 32.07 -2.10
CA GLN A 838 -36.87 30.87 -1.30
C GLN A 838 -36.87 29.60 -2.17
N ARG A 839 -35.85 29.47 -3.03
CA ARG A 839 -35.58 28.31 -3.90
C ARG A 839 -34.38 27.56 -3.36
N ILE A 840 -34.40 26.24 -3.43
CA ILE A 840 -33.30 25.41 -2.94
C ILE A 840 -32.96 24.31 -3.93
N VAL A 841 -31.66 24.03 -4.05
CA VAL A 841 -31.14 22.90 -4.80
C VAL A 841 -30.53 21.92 -3.81
N ILE A 842 -30.81 20.63 -4.01
CA ILE A 842 -30.32 19.55 -3.17
C ILE A 842 -29.23 18.78 -3.92
N ARG A 843 -28.10 18.54 -3.27
CA ARG A 843 -27.04 17.67 -3.79
C ARG A 843 -27.40 16.21 -3.48
N GLY A 844 -27.67 15.41 -4.50
CA GLY A 844 -28.42 14.15 -4.36
C GLY A 844 -27.58 12.92 -4.07
N ALA A 845 -27.36 12.63 -2.79
CA ALA A 845 -26.85 11.33 -2.33
C ALA A 845 -27.90 10.20 -2.43
N ARG A 846 -27.48 8.94 -2.48
CA ARG A 846 -28.38 7.75 -2.43
C ARG A 846 -29.39 7.80 -1.26
N PRO A 847 -29.03 8.20 -0.03
CA PRO A 847 -29.98 8.21 1.07
C PRO A 847 -30.99 9.37 0.97
N ILE A 848 -30.62 10.52 0.40
CA ILE A 848 -31.56 11.61 0.10
C ILE A 848 -32.61 11.13 -0.92
N ARG A 849 -32.27 10.26 -1.88
CA ARG A 849 -33.27 9.65 -2.78
C ARG A 849 -34.29 8.78 -2.03
N ALA A 850 -33.88 8.09 -0.97
CA ALA A 850 -34.76 7.27 -0.15
C ALA A 850 -35.78 8.09 0.67
N THR A 851 -35.59 9.41 0.77
CA THR A 851 -36.61 10.31 1.35
C THR A 851 -37.82 10.52 0.43
N GLY A 852 -37.67 10.25 -0.87
CA GLY A 852 -38.69 10.47 -1.89
C GLY A 852 -38.96 11.94 -2.22
N ILE A 853 -38.06 12.87 -1.87
CA ILE A 853 -38.14 14.29 -2.23
C ILE A 853 -38.07 14.45 -3.75
N LYS A 854 -38.93 15.29 -4.31
CA LYS A 854 -38.98 15.62 -5.74
C LYS A 854 -38.86 17.13 -5.96
N THR A 855 -38.51 17.50 -7.19
CA THR A 855 -38.56 18.89 -7.64
C THR A 855 -39.98 19.45 -7.49
N GLY A 856 -40.09 20.60 -6.84
CA GLY A 856 -41.29 21.34 -6.51
C GLY A 856 -41.94 20.95 -5.17
N ASP A 857 -41.34 20.03 -4.41
CA ASP A 857 -41.66 19.88 -2.98
C ASP A 857 -41.10 21.07 -2.18
N PHE A 858 -41.59 21.27 -0.96
CA PHE A 858 -41.14 22.33 -0.05
C PHE A 858 -40.43 21.77 1.18
N LEU A 859 -39.25 22.30 1.48
CA LEU A 859 -38.49 22.02 2.70
C LEU A 859 -38.65 23.17 3.69
N ILE A 860 -38.93 22.83 4.95
CA ILE A 860 -39.15 23.82 6.01
C ILE A 860 -38.02 23.70 7.03
N PHE A 861 -37.35 24.83 7.27
CA PHE A 861 -36.21 24.93 8.18
C PHE A 861 -36.45 26.00 9.22
N ASN A 862 -35.96 25.77 10.44
CA ASN A 862 -35.80 26.81 11.45
C ASN A 862 -34.36 27.32 11.42
N PHE A 863 -34.21 28.64 11.47
CA PHE A 863 -32.96 29.36 11.61
C PHE A 863 -32.88 29.87 13.05
N PRO A 864 -32.10 29.22 13.92
CA PRO A 864 -31.87 29.74 15.26
C PRO A 864 -30.95 30.96 15.18
N ASP A 865 -31.37 32.08 15.77
CA ASP A 865 -30.47 33.21 16.02
C ASP A 865 -29.63 32.90 17.27
N PRO A 866 -28.29 32.77 17.13
CA PRO A 866 -27.42 32.40 18.24
C PRO A 866 -27.34 33.48 19.32
N THR A 867 -27.70 34.73 19.03
CA THR A 867 -27.59 35.87 19.96
C THR A 867 -28.89 36.17 20.70
N THR A 868 -30.04 36.04 20.01
CA THR A 868 -31.36 36.38 20.59
C THR A 868 -32.17 35.15 20.98
N GLY A 869 -31.76 33.95 20.57
CA GLY A 869 -32.51 32.70 20.74
C GLY A 869 -33.82 32.63 19.96
N GLN A 870 -34.13 33.64 19.13
CA GLN A 870 -35.31 33.65 18.27
C GLN A 870 -35.14 32.63 17.14
N ARG A 871 -36.23 31.96 16.76
CA ARG A 871 -36.24 31.02 15.64
C ARG A 871 -37.05 31.59 14.50
N ARG A 872 -36.42 31.82 13.35
CA ARG A 872 -37.10 32.23 12.13
C ARG A 872 -37.33 31.01 11.26
N GLN A 873 -38.57 30.75 10.86
CA GLN A 873 -38.90 29.61 10.02
C GLN A 873 -39.03 30.06 8.56
N LEU A 874 -38.27 29.44 7.65
CA LEU A 874 -38.36 29.69 6.21
C LEU A 874 -38.79 28.41 5.46
N ARG A 875 -39.42 28.60 4.30
CA ARG A 875 -39.99 27.53 3.46
C ARG A 875 -39.40 27.60 2.06
N PHE A 876 -38.59 26.63 1.68
CA PHE A 876 -37.89 26.61 0.40
C PHE A 876 -38.52 25.63 -0.58
N GLU A 877 -38.71 26.05 -1.83
CA GLU A 877 -39.14 25.16 -2.92
C GLU A 877 -37.94 24.49 -3.60
N VAL A 878 -37.98 23.16 -3.74
CA VAL A 878 -36.91 22.37 -4.37
C VAL A 878 -36.94 22.58 -5.88
N VAL A 879 -35.99 23.31 -6.45
CA VAL A 879 -35.94 23.58 -7.91
C VAL A 879 -35.03 22.61 -8.68
N GLY A 880 -34.16 21.90 -7.98
CA GLY A 880 -33.23 20.95 -8.58
C GLY A 880 -32.70 19.95 -7.57
N ILE A 881 -32.41 18.74 -8.07
CA ILE A 881 -31.68 17.70 -7.34
C ILE A 881 -30.56 17.22 -8.27
N THR A 882 -29.30 17.35 -7.85
CA THR A 882 -28.15 16.91 -8.66
C THR A 882 -27.88 15.42 -8.43
N ASP A 883 -27.35 14.68 -9.41
CA ASP A 883 -26.85 13.33 -9.14
C ASP A 883 -25.46 13.44 -8.49
N GLU A 884 -25.21 12.66 -7.45
CA GLU A 884 -23.90 12.60 -6.79
C GLU A 884 -22.92 11.83 -7.68
N VAL A 885 -21.97 12.52 -8.30
CA VAL A 885 -20.86 11.86 -8.99
C VAL A 885 -19.95 11.28 -7.91
N ARG A 886 -19.97 9.96 -7.76
CA ARG A 886 -19.05 9.23 -6.88
C ARG A 886 -17.60 9.56 -7.23
N GLY A 887 -16.87 10.17 -6.29
CA GLY A 887 -15.45 10.50 -6.44
C GLY A 887 -15.10 11.98 -6.21
N GLU A 888 -16.08 12.85 -5.98
CA GLU A 888 -15.82 14.27 -5.67
C GLU A 888 -15.24 14.43 -4.26
N LEU A 889 -13.93 14.64 -4.15
CA LEU A 889 -13.28 15.05 -2.89
C LEU A 889 -13.73 16.43 -2.38
N GLY A 890 -14.46 17.21 -3.19
CA GLY A 890 -14.94 18.54 -2.84
C GLY A 890 -16.41 18.63 -2.43
N SER A 891 -17.14 17.51 -2.30
CA SER A 891 -18.52 17.54 -1.79
C SER A 891 -18.62 18.02 -0.34
N ASP A 892 -17.51 18.00 0.40
CA ASP A 892 -17.45 18.25 1.85
C ASP A 892 -17.20 19.72 2.20
N ILE A 893 -16.95 20.59 1.21
CA ILE A 893 -16.77 22.04 1.44
C ILE A 893 -18.12 22.72 1.19
N GLY A 894 -18.86 22.91 2.29
CA GLY A 894 -20.18 23.55 2.32
C GLY A 894 -21.34 22.58 2.56
N SER A 895 -22.56 23.10 2.47
CA SER A 895 -23.79 22.32 2.71
C SER A 895 -24.20 21.41 1.54
N PHE A 896 -24.89 20.31 1.87
CA PHE A 896 -25.61 19.44 0.92
C PHE A 896 -26.76 20.15 0.20
N ILE A 897 -27.22 21.29 0.71
CA ILE A 897 -28.29 22.09 0.13
C ILE A 897 -27.85 23.55 -0.01
N TYR A 898 -28.26 24.18 -1.11
CA TYR A 898 -27.92 25.58 -1.36
C TYR A 898 -29.09 26.36 -1.95
N ALA A 899 -29.16 27.64 -1.60
CA ALA A 899 -30.21 28.58 -1.98
C ALA A 899 -29.59 29.94 -2.37
N PRO A 900 -30.34 30.84 -3.03
CA PRO A 900 -29.87 32.20 -3.32
C PRO A 900 -29.46 32.93 -2.02
N ILE A 901 -28.29 33.56 -2.01
CA ILE A 901 -27.74 34.28 -0.85
C ILE A 901 -28.71 35.34 -0.30
N ASP A 902 -29.42 36.04 -1.19
CA ASP A 902 -30.41 37.06 -0.81
C ASP A 902 -31.67 36.50 -0.13
N SER A 903 -31.86 35.17 -0.13
CA SER A 903 -33.01 34.53 0.55
C SER A 903 -32.95 34.64 2.08
N PHE A 904 -31.79 35.02 2.61
CA PHE A 904 -31.46 35.00 4.03
C PHE A 904 -31.38 36.41 4.65
N GLU A 905 -31.98 37.42 4.02
CA GLU A 905 -31.94 38.81 4.48
C GLU A 905 -32.30 38.94 5.98
N GLY A 906 -31.37 39.52 6.76
CA GLY A 906 -31.48 39.68 8.22
C GLY A 906 -31.29 38.40 9.05
N ILE A 907 -30.75 37.33 8.46
CA ILE A 907 -30.30 36.13 9.17
C ILE A 907 -28.78 36.14 9.17
N ARG A 908 -28.16 35.98 10.34
CA ARG A 908 -26.70 35.92 10.45
C ARG A 908 -26.18 34.58 9.91
N PRO A 909 -25.21 34.57 8.98
CA PRO A 909 -24.50 33.37 8.58
C PRO A 909 -23.54 32.90 9.68
N GLU A 910 -23.31 31.60 9.77
CA GLU A 910 -22.28 31.03 10.63
C GLU A 910 -20.89 31.26 10.04
N ALA A 911 -20.74 31.04 8.73
CA ALA A 911 -19.49 31.21 8.02
C ALA A 911 -19.72 31.94 6.68
N ILE A 912 -18.74 32.72 6.26
CA ILE A 912 -18.71 33.35 4.95
C ILE A 912 -17.43 32.85 4.27
N TRP A 913 -17.53 32.42 3.02
CA TRP A 913 -16.35 31.99 2.28
C TRP A 913 -16.51 32.24 0.80
N SER A 914 -15.40 32.29 0.09
CA SER A 914 -15.36 32.46 -1.35
C SER A 914 -14.37 31.49 -1.95
N VAL A 915 -14.65 31.04 -3.17
CA VAL A 915 -13.62 30.42 -4.01
C VAL A 915 -13.36 31.36 -5.18
N ALA A 916 -12.10 31.66 -5.45
CA ALA A 916 -11.68 32.53 -6.53
C ALA A 916 -10.63 31.84 -7.40
N ASN A 917 -10.65 32.12 -8.70
CA ASN A 917 -9.54 31.84 -9.60
C ASN A 917 -8.71 33.10 -9.78
N VAL A 918 -7.48 33.10 -9.28
CA VAL A 918 -6.58 34.25 -9.26
C VAL A 918 -5.32 33.95 -10.06
N GLU A 919 -4.89 34.87 -10.92
CA GLU A 919 -3.63 34.74 -11.67
C GLU A 919 -2.44 34.53 -10.73
N GLU A 920 -1.53 33.62 -11.10
CA GLU A 920 -0.47 33.12 -10.22
C GLU A 920 0.52 34.21 -9.75
N ASP A 921 0.79 35.20 -10.60
CA ASP A 921 1.65 36.33 -10.29
C ASP A 921 0.96 37.38 -9.41
N GLN A 922 -0.38 37.42 -9.40
CA GLN A 922 -1.20 38.33 -8.59
C GLN A 922 -1.60 37.75 -7.23
N LEU A 923 -1.37 36.45 -6.98
CA LEU A 923 -1.71 35.78 -5.71
C LEU A 923 -1.15 36.50 -4.46
N SER A 924 0.06 37.05 -4.56
CA SER A 924 0.68 37.76 -3.42
C SER A 924 -0.02 39.09 -3.12
N GLU A 925 -0.46 39.80 -4.16
CA GLU A 925 -1.19 41.06 -4.04
C GLU A 925 -2.63 40.80 -3.56
N PHE A 926 -3.31 39.82 -4.17
CA PHE A 926 -4.62 39.34 -3.73
C PHE A 926 -4.66 39.00 -2.24
N ARG A 927 -3.69 38.20 -1.77
CA ARG A 927 -3.57 37.88 -0.34
C ARG A 927 -3.36 39.12 0.51
N GLY A 928 -2.59 40.10 0.03
CA GLY A 928 -2.40 41.39 0.70
C GLY A 928 -3.70 42.18 0.81
N ASN A 929 -4.48 42.28 -0.27
CA ASN A 929 -5.74 43.02 -0.33
C ASN A 929 -6.83 42.37 0.51
N VAL A 930 -6.98 41.04 0.45
CA VAL A 930 -7.90 40.29 1.34
C VAL A 930 -7.52 40.52 2.79
N ARG A 931 -6.23 40.43 3.12
CA ARG A 931 -5.72 40.65 4.49
C ARG A 931 -5.97 42.07 5.01
N GLN A 932 -5.89 43.08 4.14
CA GLN A 932 -6.05 44.48 4.55
C GLN A 932 -7.52 44.86 4.77
N ASN A 933 -8.43 44.32 3.96
CA ASN A 933 -9.83 44.76 3.92
C ASN A 933 -10.79 43.80 4.65
N VAL A 934 -10.39 42.54 4.84
CA VAL A 934 -11.17 41.52 5.55
C VAL A 934 -10.30 40.89 6.63
N ALA A 935 -10.26 41.55 7.80
CA ALA A 935 -9.36 41.16 8.89
C ALA A 935 -9.55 39.71 9.38
N THR A 936 -10.77 39.17 9.24
CA THR A 936 -11.13 37.80 9.64
C THR A 936 -10.93 36.76 8.53
N ALA A 937 -10.45 37.17 7.35
CA ALA A 937 -10.28 36.29 6.20
C ALA A 937 -8.97 35.50 6.23
N VAL A 938 -9.09 34.24 5.89
CA VAL A 938 -8.02 33.27 5.73
C VAL A 938 -7.98 32.85 4.27
N VAL A 939 -6.84 33.02 3.63
CA VAL A 939 -6.63 32.65 2.22
C VAL A 939 -5.91 31.30 2.16
N LEU A 940 -6.56 30.29 1.59
CA LEU A 940 -6.04 28.94 1.36
C LEU A 940 -5.83 28.69 -0.12
N GLU A 941 -4.59 28.37 -0.51
CA GLU A 941 -4.25 28.03 -1.89
C GLU A 941 -4.42 26.53 -2.15
N THR A 942 -4.97 26.15 -3.30
CA THR A 942 -5.09 24.73 -3.69
C THR A 942 -3.74 24.04 -3.81
N ARG A 943 -2.68 24.80 -4.11
CA ARG A 943 -1.29 24.32 -4.13
C ARG A 943 -0.83 23.80 -2.78
N PHE A 944 -1.20 24.48 -1.71
CA PHE A 944 -0.86 24.06 -0.36
C PHE A 944 -1.56 22.74 -0.01
N LEU A 945 -2.86 22.63 -0.32
CA LEU A 945 -3.62 21.39 -0.14
C LEU A 945 -3.01 20.23 -0.96
N ASN A 946 -2.62 20.51 -2.21
CA ASN A 946 -1.90 19.56 -3.05
C ASN A 946 -0.56 19.15 -2.44
N GLN A 947 0.18 20.06 -1.79
CA GLN A 947 1.44 19.71 -1.12
C GLN A 947 1.22 18.75 0.05
N ILE A 948 0.16 18.94 0.86
CA ILE A 948 -0.18 18.01 1.94
C ILE A 948 -0.47 16.62 1.37
N VAL A 949 -1.36 16.54 0.36
CA VAL A 949 -1.71 15.27 -0.27
C VAL A 949 -0.49 14.62 -0.91
N ASN A 950 0.36 15.40 -1.59
CA ASN A 950 1.60 14.92 -2.17
C ASN A 950 2.54 14.32 -1.12
N ARG A 951 2.69 14.99 0.04
CA ARG A 951 3.51 14.50 1.15
C ARG A 951 2.97 13.17 1.70
N LEU A 952 1.66 13.04 1.87
CA LEU A 952 1.03 11.79 2.30
C LEU A 952 1.24 10.65 1.28
N ILE A 953 1.11 10.94 -0.02
CA ILE A 953 1.36 9.95 -1.07
C ILE A 953 2.85 9.56 -1.10
N ASP A 954 3.76 10.52 -0.92
CA ASP A 954 5.21 10.25 -0.84
C ASP A 954 5.54 9.36 0.37
N GLN A 955 4.94 9.65 1.54
CA GLN A 955 5.05 8.81 2.73
C GLN A 955 4.56 7.38 2.50
N PHE A 956 3.38 7.25 1.91
CA PHE A 956 2.79 5.94 1.63
C PHE A 956 3.63 5.13 0.62
N THR A 957 4.22 5.80 -0.36
CA THR A 957 5.00 5.13 -1.42
C THR A 957 6.49 4.96 -1.09
N ALA A 958 6.96 5.50 0.04
CA ALA A 958 8.32 5.35 0.55
C ALA A 958 8.79 3.89 0.65
N LEU A 959 8.04 3.06 1.38
CA LEU A 959 8.41 1.68 1.65
C LEU A 959 8.44 0.84 0.34
N PRO A 960 7.39 0.87 -0.50
CA PRO A 960 7.43 0.19 -1.79
C PRO A 960 8.51 0.69 -2.73
N PHE A 961 8.84 1.98 -2.69
CA PHE A 961 9.88 2.57 -3.52
C PHE A 961 11.27 2.02 -3.16
N VAL A 962 11.61 1.95 -1.86
CA VAL A 962 12.87 1.37 -1.40
C VAL A 962 13.01 -0.09 -1.86
N VAL A 963 11.95 -0.90 -1.70
CA VAL A 963 11.90 -2.29 -2.20
C VAL A 963 12.18 -2.34 -3.70
N ALA A 964 11.52 -1.46 -4.45
CA ALA A 964 11.63 -1.43 -5.90
C ALA A 964 13.05 -1.10 -6.37
N VAL A 965 13.70 -0.12 -5.74
CA VAL A 965 15.11 0.22 -6.00
C VAL A 965 16.03 -0.96 -5.72
N LEU A 966 15.84 -1.68 -4.61
CA LEU A 966 16.65 -2.85 -4.27
C LEU A 966 16.43 -4.04 -5.23
N ASN A 967 15.19 -4.24 -5.68
CA ASN A 967 14.88 -5.21 -6.73
C ASN A 967 15.56 -4.86 -8.06
N LEU A 968 15.60 -3.58 -8.40
CA LEU A 968 16.27 -3.09 -9.60
C LEU A 968 17.78 -3.28 -9.54
N VAL A 969 18.41 -3.03 -8.38
CA VAL A 969 19.84 -3.33 -8.13
C VAL A 969 20.11 -4.82 -8.29
N THR A 970 19.25 -5.67 -7.73
CA THR A 970 19.34 -7.14 -7.87
C THR A 970 19.23 -7.56 -9.34
N GLY A 971 18.30 -6.97 -10.10
CA GLY A 971 18.20 -7.17 -11.55
C GLY A 971 19.48 -6.77 -12.30
N GLY A 972 20.08 -5.63 -11.95
CA GLY A 972 21.37 -5.18 -12.47
C GLY A 972 22.50 -6.17 -12.18
N ALA A 973 22.54 -6.74 -10.98
CA ALA A 973 23.51 -7.76 -10.58
C ALA A 973 23.39 -9.05 -11.41
N VAL A 974 22.15 -9.50 -11.68
CA VAL A 974 21.86 -10.65 -12.53
C VAL A 974 22.34 -10.41 -13.95
N ILE A 975 22.13 -9.20 -14.50
CA ILE A 975 22.65 -8.81 -15.81
C ILE A 975 24.18 -8.83 -15.80
N ALA A 976 24.81 -8.21 -14.81
CA ALA A 976 26.25 -8.14 -14.73
C ALA A 976 26.89 -9.55 -14.73
N ASN A 977 26.34 -10.46 -13.93
CA ASN A 977 26.76 -11.87 -13.93
C ASN A 977 26.55 -12.53 -15.30
N SER A 978 25.39 -12.29 -15.89
CA SER A 978 25.07 -12.78 -17.22
C SER A 978 26.10 -12.28 -18.24
N VAL A 979 26.38 -10.99 -18.34
CA VAL A 979 27.33 -10.40 -19.30
C VAL A 979 28.76 -10.89 -19.07
N ALA A 980 29.17 -11.00 -17.81
CA ALA A 980 30.45 -11.61 -17.46
C ALA A 980 30.57 -13.05 -18.00
N LEU A 981 29.46 -13.80 -18.08
CA LEU A 981 29.46 -15.12 -18.69
C LEU A 981 29.58 -15.07 -20.21
N SER A 982 28.75 -14.29 -20.91
CA SER A 982 28.74 -14.27 -22.38
C SER A 982 30.08 -13.79 -22.95
N THR A 983 30.72 -12.83 -22.27
CA THR A 983 32.05 -12.35 -22.66
C THR A 983 33.11 -13.44 -22.53
N LEU A 984 32.99 -14.35 -21.56
CA LEU A 984 33.89 -15.50 -21.39
C LEU A 984 33.64 -16.59 -22.44
N GLU A 985 32.38 -16.91 -22.73
CA GLU A 985 32.03 -17.89 -23.76
C GLU A 985 32.43 -17.42 -25.17
N ARG A 986 32.39 -16.11 -25.41
CA ARG A 986 32.76 -15.49 -26.69
C ARG A 986 34.22 -15.02 -26.73
N ARG A 987 35.05 -15.38 -25.75
CA ARG A 987 36.48 -14.96 -25.72
C ARG A 987 37.21 -15.31 -27.01
N ARG A 988 37.05 -16.53 -27.52
CA ARG A 988 37.69 -16.97 -28.77
C ARG A 988 37.20 -16.15 -29.97
N GLU A 989 35.89 -15.91 -30.07
CA GLU A 989 35.32 -15.08 -31.13
C GLU A 989 35.90 -13.66 -31.08
N ILE A 990 35.98 -13.06 -29.90
CA ILE A 990 36.56 -11.73 -29.68
C ILE A 990 38.06 -11.71 -30.04
N GLY A 991 38.81 -12.74 -29.64
CA GLY A 991 40.22 -12.90 -29.98
C GLY A 991 40.44 -13.00 -31.49
N VAL A 992 39.62 -13.78 -32.19
CA VAL A 992 39.64 -13.92 -33.65
C VAL A 992 39.25 -12.60 -34.33
N MET A 993 38.17 -11.96 -33.90
CA MET A 993 37.75 -10.66 -34.44
C MET A 993 38.85 -9.59 -34.29
N LYS A 994 39.50 -9.53 -33.13
CA LYS A 994 40.64 -8.62 -32.91
C LYS A 994 41.86 -8.99 -33.75
N SER A 995 42.09 -10.27 -34.02
CA SER A 995 43.15 -10.70 -34.96
C SER A 995 42.86 -10.32 -36.41
N LEU A 996 41.58 -10.19 -36.78
CA LEU A 996 41.11 -9.70 -38.08
C LEU A 996 41.08 -8.15 -38.18
N GLY A 997 41.57 -7.44 -37.16
CA GLY A 997 41.68 -5.98 -37.16
C GLY A 997 40.52 -5.22 -36.49
N VAL A 998 39.56 -5.92 -35.85
CA VAL A 998 38.48 -5.25 -35.11
C VAL A 998 39.04 -4.59 -33.85
N GLN A 999 38.76 -3.28 -33.68
CA GLN A 999 39.22 -2.50 -32.53
C GLN A 999 38.44 -2.83 -31.24
N ARG A 1000 39.04 -2.54 -30.08
CA ARG A 1000 38.46 -2.83 -28.75
C ARG A 1000 37.14 -2.11 -28.55
N GLU A 1001 37.08 -0.86 -29.00
CA GLU A 1001 35.95 0.06 -28.89
C GLU A 1001 34.74 -0.52 -29.63
N ARG A 1002 34.97 -1.13 -30.80
CA ARG A 1002 33.91 -1.76 -31.59
C ARG A 1002 33.38 -3.05 -30.96
N VAL A 1003 34.26 -3.87 -30.39
CA VAL A 1003 33.84 -5.07 -29.62
C VAL A 1003 33.03 -4.67 -28.38
N LEU A 1004 33.49 -3.64 -27.65
CA LEU A 1004 32.77 -3.12 -26.50
C LEU A 1004 31.42 -2.53 -26.93
N GLY A 1005 31.37 -1.75 -28.01
CA GLY A 1005 30.15 -1.18 -28.57
C GLY A 1005 29.10 -2.22 -28.94
N MET A 1006 29.50 -3.35 -29.54
CA MET A 1006 28.59 -4.47 -29.84
C MET A 1006 27.98 -5.08 -28.56
N LEU A 1007 28.80 -5.28 -27.52
CA LEU A 1007 28.33 -5.82 -26.25
C LEU A 1007 27.43 -4.83 -25.51
N LEU A 1008 27.77 -3.54 -25.54
CA LEU A 1008 26.92 -2.50 -24.96
C LEU A 1008 25.57 -2.45 -25.66
N LEU A 1009 25.54 -2.49 -27.00
CA LEU A 1009 24.30 -2.49 -27.77
C LEU A 1009 23.42 -3.72 -27.46
N GLU A 1010 24.01 -4.91 -27.36
CA GLU A 1010 23.29 -6.13 -26.95
C GLU A 1010 22.60 -5.96 -25.60
N ASN A 1011 23.27 -5.33 -24.63
CA ASN A 1011 22.75 -5.11 -23.28
C ASN A 1011 21.77 -3.92 -23.17
N SER A 1012 22.00 -2.85 -23.93
CA SER A 1012 21.03 -1.76 -24.08
C SER A 1012 19.72 -2.27 -24.64
N LEU A 1013 19.76 -3.18 -25.61
CA LEU A 1013 18.56 -3.76 -26.20
C LEU A 1013 17.82 -4.66 -25.21
N MET A 1014 18.53 -5.41 -24.36
CA MET A 1014 17.91 -6.14 -23.25
C MET A 1014 17.27 -5.20 -22.22
N GLY A 1015 17.94 -4.10 -21.89
CA GLY A 1015 17.39 -3.05 -21.02
C GLY A 1015 16.12 -2.43 -21.61
N LEU A 1016 16.14 -2.08 -22.89
CA LEU A 1016 14.98 -1.53 -23.58
C LEU A 1016 13.81 -2.51 -23.61
N LEU A 1017 14.05 -3.78 -23.93
CA LEU A 1017 13.01 -4.81 -23.91
C LEU A 1017 12.42 -4.99 -22.52
N ALA A 1018 13.26 -5.02 -21.48
CA ALA A 1018 12.78 -5.12 -20.10
C ALA A 1018 12.00 -3.88 -19.68
N GLY A 1019 12.45 -2.68 -20.08
CA GLY A 1019 11.75 -1.42 -19.84
C GLY A 1019 10.36 -1.40 -20.49
N ILE A 1020 10.26 -1.74 -21.78
CA ILE A 1020 8.98 -1.80 -22.51
C ILE A 1020 8.02 -2.80 -21.85
N ILE A 1021 8.52 -3.99 -21.48
CA ILE A 1021 7.68 -5.03 -20.89
C ILE A 1021 7.28 -4.66 -19.46
N GLY A 1022 8.23 -4.21 -18.63
CA GLY A 1022 8.01 -3.84 -17.24
C GLY A 1022 7.05 -2.65 -17.12
N VAL A 1023 7.40 -1.53 -17.75
CA VAL A 1023 6.58 -0.31 -17.73
C VAL A 1023 5.24 -0.51 -18.45
N GLY A 1024 5.24 -1.22 -19.58
CA GLY A 1024 4.01 -1.51 -20.32
C GLY A 1024 3.04 -2.39 -19.52
N PHE A 1025 3.54 -3.39 -18.79
CA PHE A 1025 2.69 -4.20 -17.92
C PHE A 1025 2.22 -3.41 -16.68
N SER A 1026 3.08 -2.56 -16.10
CA SER A 1026 2.68 -1.63 -15.03
C SER A 1026 1.56 -0.70 -15.47
N LEU A 1027 1.60 -0.16 -16.70
CA LEU A 1027 0.52 0.65 -17.26
C LEU A 1027 -0.79 -0.12 -17.36
N LEU A 1028 -0.75 -1.37 -17.83
CA LEU A 1028 -1.95 -2.21 -17.91
C LEU A 1028 -2.54 -2.49 -16.52
N LEU A 1029 -1.67 -2.81 -15.55
CA LEU A 1029 -2.09 -3.01 -14.16
C LEU A 1029 -2.62 -1.71 -13.55
N LEU A 1030 -1.99 -0.58 -13.82
CA LEU A 1030 -2.42 0.74 -13.36
C LEU A 1030 -3.82 1.04 -13.91
N ILE A 1031 -4.05 0.90 -15.22
CA ILE A 1031 -5.36 1.09 -15.83
C ILE A 1031 -6.41 0.15 -15.20
N GLN A 1032 -6.07 -1.11 -14.94
CA GLN A 1032 -6.99 -2.05 -14.32
C GLN A 1032 -7.28 -1.70 -12.85
N LEU A 1033 -6.27 -1.22 -12.13
CA LEU A 1033 -6.39 -0.75 -10.76
C LEU A 1033 -7.23 0.53 -10.70
N TRP A 1034 -7.06 1.46 -11.64
CA TRP A 1034 -7.90 2.64 -11.81
C TRP A 1034 -9.34 2.27 -12.14
N ALA A 1035 -9.55 1.32 -13.06
CA ALA A 1035 -10.88 0.82 -13.39
C ALA A 1035 -11.61 0.20 -12.18
N PHE A 1036 -10.85 -0.42 -11.27
CA PHE A 1036 -11.38 -1.02 -10.05
C PHE A 1036 -11.61 0.01 -8.93
N LEU A 1037 -10.65 0.89 -8.66
CA LEU A 1037 -10.72 1.84 -7.54
C LEU A 1037 -11.58 3.08 -7.86
N PHE A 1038 -11.52 3.58 -9.09
CA PHE A 1038 -12.11 4.86 -9.50
C PHE A 1038 -13.17 4.68 -10.60
N ASN A 1039 -13.83 3.50 -10.66
CA ASN A 1039 -14.92 3.18 -11.59
C ASN A 1039 -14.66 3.48 -13.08
N GLY A 1040 -13.39 3.46 -13.50
CA GLY A 1040 -13.01 3.69 -14.89
C GLY A 1040 -12.77 5.15 -15.25
N ASP A 1041 -12.69 6.08 -14.29
CA ASP A 1041 -12.08 7.38 -14.55
C ASP A 1041 -10.59 7.17 -14.86
N LEU A 1042 -10.18 7.65 -16.04
CA LEU A 1042 -8.80 7.53 -16.53
C LEU A 1042 -8.10 8.89 -16.59
N ARG A 1043 -8.74 9.98 -16.15
CA ARG A 1043 -8.10 11.31 -16.07
C ARG A 1043 -6.95 11.24 -15.06
N GLY A 1044 -5.76 11.70 -15.46
CA GLY A 1044 -4.55 11.59 -14.63
C GLY A 1044 -3.96 10.18 -14.45
N SER A 1045 -4.57 9.14 -15.04
CA SER A 1045 -4.17 7.73 -14.80
C SER A 1045 -2.90 7.27 -15.56
N ILE A 1046 -2.37 8.08 -16.49
CA ILE A 1046 -1.25 7.69 -17.35
C ILE A 1046 -0.10 8.72 -17.26
N PRO A 1047 0.89 8.50 -16.39
CA PRO A 1047 2.03 9.39 -16.24
C PRO A 1047 3.12 9.02 -17.27
N VAL A 1048 2.99 9.58 -18.47
CA VAL A 1048 3.86 9.27 -19.62
C VAL A 1048 5.31 9.65 -19.37
N ASP A 1049 5.57 10.78 -18.71
CA ASP A 1049 6.92 11.26 -18.43
C ASP A 1049 7.64 10.30 -17.47
N THR A 1050 6.96 9.91 -16.38
CA THR A 1050 7.45 8.92 -15.42
C THR A 1050 7.73 7.58 -16.11
N ALA A 1051 6.84 7.12 -17.01
CA ALA A 1051 7.05 5.90 -17.79
C ALA A 1051 8.33 5.96 -18.65
N LEU A 1052 8.57 7.09 -19.34
CA LEU A 1052 9.74 7.29 -20.20
C LEU A 1052 11.04 7.37 -19.38
N ILE A 1053 11.04 8.06 -18.24
CA ILE A 1053 12.19 8.17 -17.34
C ILE A 1053 12.57 6.77 -16.82
N LEU A 1054 11.60 5.96 -16.42
CA LEU A 1054 11.85 4.60 -15.91
C LEU A 1054 12.36 3.65 -17.00
N MET A 1055 11.85 3.78 -18.23
CA MET A 1055 12.40 3.07 -19.38
C MET A 1055 13.87 3.47 -19.63
N ALA A 1056 14.19 4.76 -19.56
CA ALA A 1056 15.56 5.26 -19.72
C ALA A 1056 16.48 4.77 -18.60
N LEU A 1057 16.00 4.78 -17.35
CA LEU A 1057 16.72 4.27 -16.18
C LEU A 1057 17.05 2.78 -16.35
N CYS A 1058 16.12 1.99 -16.86
CA CYS A 1058 16.33 0.57 -17.13
C CYS A 1058 17.48 0.32 -18.14
N VAL A 1059 17.51 1.11 -19.22
CA VAL A 1059 18.59 1.07 -20.22
C VAL A 1059 19.92 1.52 -19.59
N ALA A 1060 19.91 2.55 -18.74
CA ALA A 1060 21.10 3.05 -18.07
C ALA A 1060 21.71 1.99 -17.13
N ILE A 1061 20.86 1.28 -16.36
CA ILE A 1061 21.31 0.23 -15.44
C ILE A 1061 21.86 -0.97 -16.21
N SER A 1062 21.22 -1.38 -17.31
CA SER A 1062 21.73 -2.48 -18.14
C SER A 1062 23.07 -2.13 -18.79
N LEU A 1063 23.24 -0.88 -19.24
CA LEU A 1063 24.49 -0.33 -19.74
C LEU A 1063 25.58 -0.33 -18.67
N LEU A 1064 25.29 0.19 -17.48
CA LEU A 1064 26.23 0.27 -16.37
C LEU A 1064 26.72 -1.13 -15.98
N ALA A 1065 25.79 -2.09 -15.83
CA ALA A 1065 26.11 -3.49 -15.56
C ALA A 1065 27.01 -4.10 -16.67
N ALA A 1066 26.74 -3.79 -17.93
CA ALA A 1066 27.53 -4.25 -19.06
C ALA A 1066 28.92 -3.61 -19.11
N VAL A 1067 29.04 -2.31 -18.83
CA VAL A 1067 30.32 -1.59 -18.78
C VAL A 1067 31.22 -2.17 -17.71
N LEU A 1068 30.72 -2.31 -16.47
CA LEU A 1068 31.49 -2.83 -15.34
C LEU A 1068 32.06 -4.24 -15.60
N THR A 1069 31.36 -5.03 -16.41
CA THR A 1069 31.70 -6.44 -16.69
C THR A 1069 32.55 -6.61 -17.94
N ALA A 1070 32.17 -5.95 -19.05
CA ALA A 1070 32.79 -6.11 -20.36
C ALA A 1070 34.08 -5.29 -20.55
N TRP A 1071 34.29 -4.21 -19.78
CA TRP A 1071 35.45 -3.32 -19.94
C TRP A 1071 36.78 -4.06 -19.85
N GLY A 1072 36.95 -4.89 -18.82
CA GLY A 1072 38.19 -5.66 -18.63
C GLY A 1072 38.37 -6.76 -19.68
N ALA A 1073 37.28 -7.44 -20.07
CA ALA A 1073 37.33 -8.54 -21.03
C ALA A 1073 37.64 -8.07 -22.46
N SER A 1074 37.13 -6.91 -22.88
CA SER A 1074 37.44 -6.32 -24.20
C SER A 1074 38.93 -5.96 -24.37
N GLY A 1075 39.61 -5.68 -23.24
CA GLY A 1075 41.01 -5.31 -23.19
C GLY A 1075 42.00 -6.48 -23.39
N GLU A 1076 41.55 -7.73 -23.38
CA GLU A 1076 42.48 -8.87 -23.47
C GLU A 1076 43.20 -8.94 -24.82
N LYS A 1077 44.51 -9.23 -24.77
CA LYS A 1077 45.35 -9.34 -25.97
C LYS A 1077 44.99 -10.63 -26.74
N PRO A 1078 44.81 -10.57 -28.08
CA PRO A 1078 44.46 -11.74 -28.89
C PRO A 1078 45.42 -12.92 -28.71
N LEU A 1079 46.71 -12.61 -28.54
CA LEU A 1079 47.76 -13.60 -28.30
C LEU A 1079 47.51 -14.45 -27.04
N ASN A 1080 46.98 -13.85 -25.96
CA ASN A 1080 46.73 -14.59 -24.72
C ASN A 1080 45.51 -15.52 -24.86
N VAL A 1081 44.52 -15.11 -25.65
CA VAL A 1081 43.31 -15.89 -25.92
C VAL A 1081 43.64 -17.10 -26.80
N LEU A 1082 44.51 -16.92 -27.80
CA LEU A 1082 44.89 -17.99 -28.74
C LEU A 1082 45.99 -18.93 -28.23
N ARG A 1083 46.67 -18.58 -27.12
CA ARG A 1083 47.78 -19.37 -26.54
C ARG A 1083 47.34 -20.30 -25.40
N ASN A 1084 46.25 -19.97 -24.71
CA ASN A 1084 45.82 -20.65 -23.47
C ASN A 1084 44.69 -21.68 -23.68
N GLU A 1085 44.30 -21.94 -24.92
CA GLU A 1085 43.49 -23.08 -25.35
C GLU A 1085 44.24 -23.83 -26.45
#